data_AF-A0A258BIG9-F1
#
_entry.id   AF-A0A258BIG9-F1
#
_cell.length_a   1.000
_cell.length_b   1.000
_cell.length_c   1.000
_cell.angle_alpha   90.00
_cell.angle_beta   90.00
_cell.angle_gamma   90.00
#
_symmetry.space_group_name_H-M   'P 1'
#
loop_
_entity.id
_entity.type
_entity.pdbx_description
1 polymer ?
#
loop_
_entity_poly.entity_id
_entity_poly.type
_entity_poly.pdbx_seq_one_letter_code
_entity_poly.pdbx_strand_id
1 'polypeptide(L)'
;TRINYIIAELKKVQDAHGDGYVAGFMRKRKDGTVVDGKEIFPEIMAGDIRSAGFDLNGCWVPFYNWHKLYAGLLDVQALTGNDAGIPILTGLGSYIEKVFAALNDEQVQKVLACEYGGINESFAELYVRTKDPRWLALAERIYDNRNLDPLKAGEDKLANFHANTQVPKLVGLARLYEITGKPEYQKASSYFWERVVNHHSFAIGGNADREYFFEPDTISAHITEQTCESCNTYNMMKLTRHLYSWSPQASYFDYYERAHLNHILAHQHPETGMFTYMMPLMSGTARSYSTPFDSFWCCVLSGIESHSKHGDSIYWESGDTLFVNLFIPSTLNWTAKKAEFELLTKYPYEGNIALKLKRVQGAKSFTVAVRIPAWAKSNTLLVNGKPALAKMDKGYALITRKWRSGDVVTLDLPLDLRFEAAAGNDKVVALLRGPMVMAADLGAAPKEDEDPEYKGDAPALVGADLLAGIVPVSATEAVYKTNGIGRPGDLTFKPFYAQYERRNAVYFNRYNDAEWATAQVAFREEQARLKDLAARSVDVMYLGEMQPERDHNLTTGGNSFPVVYRGRKGRDARTMGFFAFDMKVTKDGKDAGPLVLQATYWGSEFNRSFTIEIDGTVIAHERLSGRQPGDWIDVSYPIPHNLTKGKSKVTVKFNPQEGKSAGPVFGVRLFTTAAAKAV
;
A
#
# COMPACT_ATOMS: atom_id res chain seq x y z
N THR A 1 1.84 22.98 -26.10
CA THR A 1 2.23 21.87 -25.19
C THR A 1 1.04 20.97 -24.93
N ARG A 2 1.23 19.74 -24.45
CA ARG A 2 0.12 18.85 -24.03
C ARG A 2 -0.75 19.50 -22.94
N ILE A 3 -0.13 20.23 -22.01
CA ILE A 3 -0.81 21.03 -20.97
C ILE A 3 -1.84 21.99 -21.58
N ASN A 4 -1.43 22.84 -22.53
CA ASN A 4 -2.32 23.83 -23.11
C ASN A 4 -3.48 23.18 -23.89
N TYR A 5 -3.22 22.05 -24.55
CA TYR A 5 -4.26 21.28 -25.23
C TYR A 5 -5.30 20.74 -24.23
N ILE A 6 -4.85 20.09 -23.15
CA ILE A 6 -5.76 19.54 -22.12
C ILE A 6 -6.62 20.64 -21.50
N ILE A 7 -6.03 21.79 -21.14
CA ILE A 7 -6.77 22.93 -20.59
C ILE A 7 -7.82 23.44 -21.59
N ALA A 8 -7.45 23.58 -22.86
CA ALA A 8 -8.37 24.04 -23.90
C ALA A 8 -9.55 23.07 -24.10
N GLU A 9 -9.31 21.75 -24.11
CA GLU A 9 -10.37 20.75 -24.22
C GLU A 9 -11.27 20.73 -22.97
N LEU A 10 -10.71 20.81 -21.77
CA LEU A 10 -11.49 20.93 -20.53
C LEU A 10 -12.39 22.17 -20.55
N LYS A 11 -11.86 23.30 -21.03
CA LYS A 11 -12.63 24.55 -21.17
C LYS A 11 -13.80 24.39 -22.14
N LYS A 12 -13.59 23.75 -23.30
CA LYS A 12 -14.66 23.47 -24.27
C LYS A 12 -15.79 22.64 -23.66
N VAL A 13 -15.43 21.59 -22.89
CA VAL A 13 -16.41 20.74 -22.20
C VAL A 13 -17.19 21.55 -21.16
N GLN A 14 -16.50 22.34 -20.33
CA GLN A 14 -17.15 23.16 -19.32
C GLN A 14 -18.10 24.21 -19.94
N ASP A 15 -17.69 24.85 -21.03
CA ASP A 15 -18.49 25.82 -21.76
C ASP A 15 -19.74 25.18 -22.37
N ALA A 16 -19.62 23.96 -22.89
CA ALA A 16 -20.76 23.21 -23.43
C ALA A 16 -21.81 22.88 -22.37
N HIS A 17 -21.42 22.66 -21.11
CA HIS A 17 -22.37 22.48 -20.00
C HIS A 17 -22.97 23.80 -19.50
N GLY A 18 -22.23 24.90 -19.56
CA GLY A 18 -22.73 26.26 -19.26
C GLY A 18 -22.97 26.59 -17.77
N ASP A 19 -22.75 25.66 -16.85
CA ASP A 19 -23.01 25.81 -15.42
C ASP A 19 -21.77 25.59 -14.52
N GLY A 20 -20.60 25.46 -15.14
CA GLY A 20 -19.32 25.20 -14.45
C GLY A 20 -18.97 23.72 -14.31
N TYR A 21 -19.89 22.79 -14.62
CA TYR A 21 -19.60 21.37 -14.58
C TYR A 21 -18.57 20.95 -15.64
N VAL A 22 -17.58 20.17 -15.23
CA VAL A 22 -16.64 19.47 -16.12
C VAL A 22 -16.18 18.19 -15.43
N ALA A 23 -16.37 17.05 -16.07
CA ALA A 23 -16.02 15.74 -15.53
C ALA A 23 -15.92 14.70 -16.65
N GLY A 24 -15.34 13.54 -16.33
CA GLY A 24 -15.35 12.37 -17.22
C GLY A 24 -15.87 11.08 -16.55
N PHE A 25 -16.40 11.16 -15.33
CA PHE A 25 -16.96 9.99 -14.64
C PHE A 25 -18.41 9.74 -15.06
N MET A 26 -18.79 8.47 -15.06
CA MET A 26 -20.11 8.01 -15.49
C MET A 26 -20.89 7.40 -14.32
N ARG A 27 -22.21 7.32 -14.45
CA ARG A 27 -23.12 6.64 -13.53
C ARG A 27 -23.57 5.32 -14.12
N LYS A 28 -23.46 4.23 -13.36
CA LYS A 28 -24.11 2.94 -13.69
C LYS A 28 -25.46 2.84 -12.96
N ARG A 29 -26.55 2.71 -13.70
CA ARG A 29 -27.90 2.51 -13.16
C ARG A 29 -28.14 1.05 -12.78
N LYS A 30 -29.20 0.79 -12.01
CA LYS A 30 -29.58 -0.56 -11.55
C LYS A 30 -29.91 -1.52 -12.70
N ASP A 31 -30.40 -0.98 -13.82
CA ASP A 31 -30.67 -1.74 -15.05
C ASP A 31 -29.40 -2.03 -15.87
N GLY A 32 -28.23 -1.59 -15.40
CA GLY A 32 -26.94 -1.78 -16.06
C GLY A 32 -26.58 -0.68 -17.07
N THR A 33 -27.47 0.26 -17.37
CA THR A 33 -27.18 1.37 -18.29
C THR A 33 -26.14 2.32 -17.71
N VAL A 34 -25.28 2.87 -18.57
CA VAL A 34 -24.23 3.82 -18.19
C VAL A 34 -24.58 5.18 -18.79
N VAL A 35 -24.69 6.19 -17.92
CA VAL A 35 -25.09 7.57 -18.28
C VAL A 35 -24.11 8.58 -17.69
N ASP A 36 -24.22 9.85 -18.07
CA ASP A 36 -23.37 10.92 -17.55
C ASP A 36 -23.48 10.98 -16.01
N GLY A 37 -22.33 11.09 -15.35
CA GLY A 37 -22.27 11.22 -13.89
C GLY A 37 -22.97 12.47 -13.36
N LYS A 38 -23.19 13.50 -14.18
CA LYS A 38 -23.86 14.75 -13.79
C LYS A 38 -25.24 14.50 -13.19
N GLU A 39 -25.93 13.44 -13.63
CA GLU A 39 -27.27 13.09 -13.18
C GLU A 39 -27.40 12.88 -11.67
N ILE A 40 -26.32 12.52 -10.97
CA ILE A 40 -26.39 12.26 -9.52
C ILE A 40 -26.55 13.53 -8.69
N PHE A 41 -26.08 14.69 -9.17
CA PHE A 41 -25.98 15.89 -8.34
C PHE A 41 -27.34 16.53 -8.02
N PRO A 42 -28.32 16.60 -8.95
CA PRO A 42 -29.70 16.96 -8.60
C PRO A 42 -30.32 16.05 -7.55
N GLU A 43 -30.07 14.73 -7.60
CA GLU A 43 -30.55 13.77 -6.59
C GLU A 43 -29.93 14.07 -5.22
N ILE A 44 -28.61 14.27 -5.18
CA ILE A 44 -27.87 14.63 -3.96
C ILE A 44 -28.43 15.93 -3.36
N MET A 45 -28.60 16.98 -4.17
CA MET A 45 -29.17 18.26 -3.72
C MET A 45 -30.62 18.15 -3.22
N ALA A 46 -31.38 17.16 -3.69
CA ALA A 46 -32.71 16.83 -3.19
C ALA A 46 -32.68 15.95 -1.92
N GLY A 47 -31.50 15.57 -1.43
CA GLY A 47 -31.31 14.72 -0.26
C GLY A 47 -31.35 13.21 -0.53
N ASP A 48 -31.50 12.78 -1.78
CA ASP A 48 -31.40 11.37 -2.18
C ASP A 48 -29.92 10.97 -2.32
N ILE A 49 -29.34 10.57 -1.19
CA ILE A 49 -27.92 10.24 -1.07
C ILE A 49 -27.78 8.75 -0.75
N ARG A 50 -27.27 7.99 -1.71
CA ARG A 50 -26.94 6.57 -1.60
C ARG A 50 -25.43 6.41 -1.73
N SER A 51 -24.76 6.18 -0.62
CA SER A 51 -23.30 6.22 -0.55
C SER A 51 -22.77 4.99 0.17
N ALA A 52 -21.80 4.31 -0.42
CA ALA A 52 -21.16 3.14 0.18
C ALA A 52 -19.74 2.93 -0.38
N GLY A 53 -18.73 3.21 0.45
CA GLY A 53 -17.31 2.96 0.12
C GLY A 53 -16.82 3.78 -1.07
N PHE A 54 -16.97 3.22 -2.28
CA PHE A 54 -16.55 3.83 -3.54
C PHE A 54 -17.72 4.26 -4.43
N ASP A 55 -18.96 3.95 -4.06
CA ASP A 55 -20.15 4.34 -4.84
C ASP A 55 -20.84 5.56 -4.23
N LEU A 56 -21.21 6.51 -5.09
CA LEU A 56 -22.13 7.60 -4.78
C LEU A 56 -23.21 7.66 -5.87
N ASN A 57 -24.43 7.26 -5.52
CA ASN A 57 -25.61 7.23 -6.39
C ASN A 57 -25.40 6.46 -7.72
N GLY A 58 -24.51 5.46 -7.74
CA GLY A 58 -24.14 4.71 -8.95
C GLY A 58 -22.90 5.26 -9.69
N CYS A 59 -22.28 6.33 -9.20
CA CYS A 59 -21.00 6.82 -9.70
C CYS A 59 -19.84 6.31 -8.85
N TRP A 60 -18.76 5.89 -9.52
CA TRP A 60 -17.54 5.47 -8.86
C TRP A 60 -16.69 6.70 -8.48
N VAL A 61 -16.59 6.98 -7.17
CA VAL A 61 -15.73 8.00 -6.54
C VAL A 61 -15.68 9.38 -7.25
N PRO A 62 -16.83 10.03 -7.52
CA PRO A 62 -16.87 11.25 -8.34
C PRO A 62 -16.06 12.41 -7.77
N PHE A 63 -16.03 12.60 -6.45
CA PHE A 63 -15.24 13.65 -5.81
C PHE A 63 -13.73 13.36 -5.82
N TYR A 64 -13.31 12.09 -5.77
CA TYR A 64 -11.91 11.72 -5.97
C TYR A 64 -11.43 12.05 -7.38
N ASN A 65 -12.28 11.83 -8.39
CA ASN A 65 -11.99 12.15 -9.78
C ASN A 65 -11.80 13.67 -9.95
N TRP A 66 -12.73 14.47 -9.44
CA TRP A 66 -12.59 15.93 -9.42
C TRP A 66 -11.35 16.40 -8.66
N HIS A 67 -11.01 15.78 -7.53
CA HIS A 67 -9.76 16.07 -6.83
C HIS A 67 -8.54 15.94 -7.77
N LYS A 68 -8.46 14.95 -8.65
CA LYS A 68 -7.34 14.84 -9.62
C LYS A 68 -7.32 15.98 -10.63
N LEU A 69 -8.48 16.40 -11.13
CA LEU A 69 -8.59 17.55 -12.02
C LEU A 69 -8.11 18.84 -11.32
N TYR A 70 -8.52 19.05 -10.07
CA TYR A 70 -8.03 20.15 -9.25
C TYR A 70 -6.52 20.10 -9.07
N ALA A 71 -6.00 19.00 -8.52
CA ALA A 71 -4.57 18.84 -8.26
C ALA A 71 -3.74 19.11 -9.52
N GLY A 72 -4.10 18.51 -10.66
CA GLY A 72 -3.37 18.70 -11.92
C GLY A 72 -3.35 20.16 -12.42
N LEU A 73 -4.49 20.86 -12.39
CA LEU A 73 -4.53 22.27 -12.84
C LEU A 73 -3.87 23.23 -11.83
N LEU A 74 -3.93 22.93 -10.54
CA LEU A 74 -3.23 23.69 -9.50
C LEU A 74 -1.70 23.50 -9.59
N ASP A 75 -1.24 22.30 -9.93
CA ASP A 75 0.17 21.99 -10.18
C ASP A 75 0.68 22.64 -11.45
N VAL A 76 -0.11 22.66 -12.53
CA VAL A 76 0.24 23.42 -13.75
C VAL A 76 0.50 24.89 -13.41
N GLN A 77 -0.38 25.49 -12.61
CA GLN A 77 -0.23 26.89 -12.20
C GLN A 77 1.03 27.07 -11.33
N ALA A 78 1.25 26.22 -10.34
CA ALA A 78 2.38 26.32 -9.42
C ALA A 78 3.75 26.09 -10.10
N LEU A 79 3.82 25.13 -11.04
CA LEU A 79 5.07 24.70 -11.67
C LEU A 79 5.42 25.48 -12.95
N THR A 80 4.42 26.05 -13.63
CA THR A 80 4.63 26.70 -14.93
C THR A 80 4.19 28.16 -14.98
N GLY A 81 3.47 28.65 -13.96
CA GLY A 81 2.85 29.98 -13.97
C GLY A 81 1.67 30.11 -14.95
N ASN A 82 1.15 29.01 -15.48
CA ASN A 82 0.02 29.02 -16.40
C ASN A 82 -1.32 29.05 -15.63
N ASP A 83 -1.92 30.23 -15.54
CA ASP A 83 -3.18 30.45 -14.82
C ASP A 83 -4.45 30.04 -15.59
N ALA A 84 -4.33 29.55 -16.84
CA ALA A 84 -5.49 29.28 -17.70
C ALA A 84 -6.44 28.20 -17.15
N GLY A 85 -5.96 27.34 -16.24
CA GLY A 85 -6.79 26.36 -15.54
C GLY A 85 -7.62 26.93 -14.38
N ILE A 86 -7.22 28.06 -13.79
CA ILE A 86 -7.87 28.62 -12.59
C ILE A 86 -9.34 29.00 -12.82
N PRO A 87 -9.73 29.62 -13.95
CA PRO A 87 -11.15 29.86 -14.25
C PRO A 87 -11.97 28.57 -14.34
N ILE A 88 -11.40 27.49 -14.88
CA ILE A 88 -12.07 26.18 -14.96
C ILE A 88 -12.34 25.64 -13.55
N LEU A 89 -11.34 25.67 -12.68
CA LEU A 89 -11.47 25.25 -11.29
C LEU A 89 -12.46 26.11 -10.49
N THR A 90 -12.53 27.41 -10.77
CA THR A 90 -13.46 28.33 -10.11
C THR A 90 -14.90 28.07 -10.55
N GLY A 91 -15.12 27.82 -11.85
CA GLY A 91 -16.42 27.42 -12.39
C GLY A 91 -16.90 26.09 -11.80
N LEU A 92 -16.02 25.09 -11.79
CA LEU A 92 -16.30 23.79 -11.18
C LEU A 92 -16.54 23.92 -9.67
N GLY A 93 -15.77 24.77 -9.00
CA GLY A 93 -15.90 25.00 -7.56
C GLY A 93 -17.26 25.61 -7.22
N SER A 94 -17.73 26.53 -8.06
CA SER A 94 -19.07 27.12 -7.92
C SER A 94 -20.19 26.09 -8.15
N TYR A 95 -19.97 25.09 -9.02
CA TYR A 95 -20.90 23.97 -9.18
C TYR A 95 -20.94 23.08 -7.93
N ILE A 96 -19.77 22.70 -7.41
CA ILE A 96 -19.65 21.84 -6.22
C ILE A 96 -20.19 22.55 -4.97
N GLU A 97 -19.89 23.84 -4.80
CA GLU A 97 -20.36 24.63 -3.66
C GLU A 97 -21.90 24.66 -3.61
N LYS A 98 -22.58 24.86 -4.74
CA LYS A 98 -24.05 24.74 -4.82
C LYS A 98 -24.57 23.40 -4.34
N VAL A 99 -23.87 22.30 -4.66
CA VAL A 99 -24.25 20.96 -4.18
C VAL A 99 -24.15 20.91 -2.66
N PHE A 100 -23.02 21.32 -2.07
CA PHE A 100 -22.81 21.25 -0.61
C PHE A 100 -23.65 22.27 0.18
N ALA A 101 -24.05 23.39 -0.43
CA ALA A 101 -24.92 24.39 0.15
C ALA A 101 -26.37 23.90 0.30
N ALA A 102 -26.80 22.94 -0.53
CA ALA A 102 -28.14 22.33 -0.46
C ALA A 102 -28.26 21.27 0.65
N LEU A 103 -27.14 20.83 1.24
CA LEU A 103 -27.10 19.73 2.19
C LEU A 103 -27.03 20.26 3.63
N ASN A 104 -27.61 19.53 4.58
CA ASN A 104 -27.29 19.67 6.00
C ASN A 104 -26.05 18.86 6.39
N ASP A 105 -25.57 19.00 7.61
CA ASP A 105 -24.32 18.37 8.04
C ASP A 105 -24.39 16.82 8.05
N GLU A 106 -25.54 16.24 8.39
CA GLU A 106 -25.74 14.78 8.33
C GLU A 106 -25.66 14.27 6.87
N GLN A 107 -26.27 15.00 5.94
CA GLN A 107 -26.23 14.70 4.52
C GLN A 107 -24.82 14.86 3.94
N VAL A 108 -24.06 15.87 4.38
CA VAL A 108 -22.64 15.98 4.04
C VAL A 108 -21.89 14.72 4.46
N GLN A 109 -22.07 14.25 5.70
CA GLN A 109 -21.42 13.01 6.15
C GLN A 109 -21.82 11.78 5.30
N LYS A 110 -23.08 11.70 4.83
CA LYS A 110 -23.50 10.64 3.89
C LYS A 110 -22.76 10.73 2.56
N VAL A 111 -22.56 11.94 2.01
CA VAL A 111 -21.75 12.13 0.79
C VAL A 111 -20.30 11.70 1.04
N LEU A 112 -19.69 12.14 2.15
CA LEU A 112 -18.30 11.86 2.51
C LEU A 112 -18.02 10.40 2.91
N ALA A 113 -19.07 9.58 3.07
CA ALA A 113 -18.91 8.14 3.20
C ALA A 113 -18.32 7.49 1.93
N CYS A 114 -18.50 8.12 0.77
CA CYS A 114 -17.84 7.77 -0.49
C CYS A 114 -16.47 8.45 -0.55
N GLU A 115 -15.45 7.75 -1.07
CA GLU A 115 -14.12 8.33 -1.25
C GLU A 115 -14.14 9.64 -2.07
N TYR A 116 -13.47 10.66 -1.53
CA TYR A 116 -13.37 12.00 -2.10
C TYR A 116 -11.92 12.49 -2.29
N GLY A 117 -10.93 11.62 -2.05
CA GLY A 117 -9.51 11.98 -2.08
C GLY A 117 -9.19 13.18 -1.19
N GLY A 118 -8.31 14.07 -1.67
CA GLY A 118 -7.91 15.32 -1.01
C GLY A 118 -8.66 16.52 -1.57
N ILE A 119 -9.95 16.42 -1.89
CA ILE A 119 -10.69 17.56 -2.45
C ILE A 119 -10.78 18.75 -1.47
N ASN A 120 -10.67 18.48 -0.16
CA ASN A 120 -10.50 19.52 0.86
C ASN A 120 -9.18 20.30 0.67
N GLU A 121 -8.06 19.63 0.40
CA GLU A 121 -6.78 20.26 -0.01
C GLU A 121 -6.99 21.12 -1.26
N SER A 122 -7.72 20.61 -2.26
CA SER A 122 -7.98 21.31 -3.52
C SER A 122 -8.71 22.63 -3.33
N PHE A 123 -9.73 22.67 -2.47
CA PHE A 123 -10.46 23.90 -2.17
C PHE A 123 -9.65 24.86 -1.28
N ALA A 124 -8.83 24.33 -0.37
CA ALA A 124 -7.88 25.14 0.40
C ALA A 124 -6.86 25.83 -0.54
N GLU A 125 -6.34 25.10 -1.54
CA GLU A 125 -5.43 25.65 -2.55
C GLU A 125 -6.11 26.65 -3.51
N LEU A 126 -7.38 26.42 -3.86
CA LEU A 126 -8.17 27.37 -4.64
C LEU A 126 -8.41 28.68 -3.86
N TYR A 127 -8.69 28.60 -2.55
CA TYR A 127 -8.76 29.77 -1.68
C TYR A 127 -7.43 30.55 -1.69
N VAL A 128 -6.30 29.86 -1.56
CA VAL A 128 -4.98 30.52 -1.55
C VAL A 128 -4.75 31.34 -2.83
N ARG A 129 -5.19 30.84 -3.99
CA ARG A 129 -5.01 31.49 -5.31
C ARG A 129 -6.01 32.59 -5.59
N THR A 130 -7.27 32.42 -5.19
CA THR A 130 -8.37 33.34 -5.55
C THR A 130 -8.73 34.33 -4.43
N LYS A 131 -8.37 34.00 -3.18
CA LYS A 131 -8.78 34.71 -1.95
C LYS A 131 -10.30 34.77 -1.73
N ASP A 132 -11.08 33.98 -2.45
CA ASP A 132 -12.54 33.91 -2.26
C ASP A 132 -12.86 33.01 -1.05
N PRO A 133 -13.47 33.56 0.02
CA PRO A 133 -13.70 32.83 1.27
C PRO A 133 -14.64 31.63 1.12
N ARG A 134 -15.44 31.56 0.04
CA ARG A 134 -16.32 30.40 -0.23
C ARG A 134 -15.52 29.11 -0.31
N TRP A 135 -14.31 29.14 -0.88
CA TRP A 135 -13.49 27.93 -1.03
C TRP A 135 -12.90 27.46 0.28
N LEU A 136 -12.51 28.38 1.18
CA LEU A 136 -12.05 27.99 2.50
C LEU A 136 -13.20 27.38 3.30
N ALA A 137 -14.39 28.00 3.28
CA ALA A 137 -15.57 27.46 3.95
C ALA A 137 -15.94 26.06 3.42
N LEU A 138 -15.89 25.85 2.10
CA LEU A 138 -16.13 24.54 1.49
C LEU A 138 -15.06 23.52 1.87
N ALA A 139 -13.77 23.91 1.88
CA ALA A 139 -12.68 23.04 2.32
C ALA A 139 -12.86 22.55 3.76
N GLU A 140 -13.27 23.44 4.67
CA GLU A 140 -13.55 23.10 6.07
C GLU A 140 -14.85 22.29 6.26
N ARG A 141 -15.86 22.50 5.40
CA ARG A 141 -17.11 21.71 5.38
C ARG A 141 -16.87 20.26 4.94
N ILE A 142 -15.84 19.99 4.15
CA ILE A 142 -15.45 18.65 3.69
C ILE A 142 -14.56 18.00 4.76
N TYR A 143 -15.20 17.59 5.85
CA TYR A 143 -14.57 16.95 7.01
C TYR A 143 -15.35 15.69 7.39
N ASP A 144 -14.74 14.51 7.25
CA ASP A 144 -15.33 13.19 7.56
C ASP A 144 -15.12 12.86 9.05
N ASN A 145 -16.15 13.08 9.86
CA ASN A 145 -16.09 12.91 11.32
C ASN A 145 -15.73 11.47 11.72
N ARG A 146 -16.15 10.48 10.92
CA ARG A 146 -16.01 9.05 11.23
C ARG A 146 -14.56 8.64 11.44
N ASN A 147 -13.63 9.18 10.65
CA ASN A 147 -12.21 8.83 10.72
C ASN A 147 -11.34 9.99 11.22
N LEU A 148 -11.73 11.25 11.03
CA LEU A 148 -10.90 12.39 11.44
C LEU A 148 -11.06 12.75 12.92
N ASP A 149 -12.25 12.58 13.52
CA ASP A 149 -12.44 12.86 14.94
C ASP A 149 -11.64 11.92 15.87
N PRO A 150 -11.59 10.59 15.63
CA PRO A 150 -10.70 9.71 16.39
C PRO A 150 -9.22 10.14 16.32
N LEU A 151 -8.73 10.50 15.14
CA LEU A 151 -7.35 10.96 14.96
C LEU A 151 -7.09 12.28 15.70
N LYS A 152 -8.04 13.21 15.67
CA LYS A 152 -8.01 14.45 16.46
C LYS A 152 -8.02 14.16 17.96
N ALA A 153 -8.74 13.14 18.41
CA ALA A 153 -8.76 12.68 19.79
C ALA A 153 -7.46 11.97 20.21
N GLY A 154 -6.64 11.52 19.26
CA GLY A 154 -5.44 10.71 19.52
C GLY A 154 -5.77 9.23 19.66
N GLU A 155 -6.77 8.75 18.93
CA GLU A 155 -7.21 7.37 18.88
C GLU A 155 -6.90 6.76 17.51
N ASP A 156 -6.16 5.65 17.50
CA ASP A 156 -5.92 4.85 16.30
C ASP A 156 -7.09 3.87 16.08
N LYS A 157 -8.00 4.26 15.19
CA LYS A 157 -9.13 3.44 14.72
C LYS A 157 -9.03 3.19 13.21
N LEU A 158 -7.81 3.04 12.70
CA LEU A 158 -7.55 2.94 11.27
C LEU A 158 -7.86 1.55 10.70
N ALA A 159 -7.81 0.49 11.51
CA ALA A 159 -8.04 -0.87 11.05
C ALA A 159 -9.35 -1.00 10.25
N ASN A 160 -9.28 -1.71 9.12
CA ASN A 160 -10.37 -1.90 8.15
C ASN A 160 -10.79 -0.66 7.36
N PHE A 161 -10.13 0.50 7.51
CA PHE A 161 -10.29 1.59 6.56
C PHE A 161 -9.41 1.38 5.33
N HIS A 162 -9.95 1.68 4.15
CA HIS A 162 -9.16 1.79 2.93
C HIS A 162 -8.12 2.91 3.11
N ALA A 163 -6.84 2.55 3.04
CA ALA A 163 -5.76 3.38 3.55
C ALA A 163 -5.53 4.62 2.67
N ASN A 164 -5.47 4.44 1.34
CA ASN A 164 -5.28 5.56 0.41
C ASN A 164 -6.42 6.58 0.45
N THR A 165 -7.61 6.19 0.88
CA THR A 165 -8.73 7.13 1.06
C THR A 165 -8.52 8.03 2.27
N GLN A 166 -7.75 7.60 3.27
CA GLN A 166 -7.55 8.39 4.49
C GLN A 166 -6.42 9.40 4.34
N VAL A 167 -5.26 9.01 3.79
CA VAL A 167 -4.06 9.87 3.76
C VAL A 167 -4.32 11.25 3.12
N PRO A 168 -4.98 11.37 1.94
CA PRO A 168 -5.27 12.65 1.31
C PRO A 168 -6.16 13.58 2.14
N LYS A 169 -7.07 13.02 2.96
CA LYS A 169 -7.89 13.83 3.88
C LYS A 169 -7.01 14.57 4.88
N LEU A 170 -5.97 13.88 5.39
CA LEU A 170 -5.00 14.43 6.33
C LEU A 170 -4.00 15.36 5.65
N VAL A 171 -3.66 15.14 4.38
CA VAL A 171 -2.94 16.17 3.58
C VAL A 171 -3.77 17.46 3.50
N GLY A 172 -5.08 17.34 3.27
CA GLY A 172 -5.99 18.47 3.30
C GLY A 172 -6.07 19.16 4.67
N LEU A 173 -6.11 18.41 5.78
CA LEU A 173 -6.05 19.00 7.12
C LEU A 173 -4.72 19.70 7.37
N ALA A 174 -3.61 19.08 6.98
CA ALA A 174 -2.29 19.68 7.06
C ALA A 174 -2.25 21.03 6.32
N ARG A 175 -2.82 21.09 5.11
CA ARG A 175 -2.93 22.34 4.37
C ARG A 175 -3.86 23.36 5.03
N LEU A 176 -4.99 22.93 5.58
CA LEU A 176 -5.89 23.81 6.32
C LEU A 176 -5.23 24.39 7.58
N TYR A 177 -4.38 23.64 8.28
CA TYR A 177 -3.60 24.18 9.40
C TYR A 177 -2.69 25.32 8.95
N GLU A 178 -1.99 25.18 7.83
CA GLU A 178 -1.10 26.23 7.30
C GLU A 178 -1.84 27.52 6.95
N ILE A 179 -3.11 27.43 6.58
CA ILE A 179 -3.94 28.57 6.18
C ILE A 179 -4.64 29.20 7.39
N THR A 180 -5.13 28.38 8.33
CA THR A 180 -6.04 28.82 9.41
C THR A 180 -5.37 28.92 10.77
N GLY A 181 -4.24 28.24 10.97
CA GLY A 181 -3.57 28.10 12.27
C GLY A 181 -4.31 27.22 13.28
N LYS A 182 -5.40 26.53 12.88
CA LYS A 182 -6.21 25.69 13.77
C LYS A 182 -5.45 24.45 14.27
N PRO A 183 -5.10 24.34 15.57
CA PRO A 183 -4.21 23.29 16.08
C PRO A 183 -4.80 21.88 15.98
N GLU A 184 -6.12 21.73 15.92
CA GLU A 184 -6.78 20.44 15.74
C GLU A 184 -6.42 19.75 14.43
N TYR A 185 -6.22 20.52 13.35
CA TYR A 185 -5.82 19.99 12.04
C TYR A 185 -4.37 19.50 12.05
N GLN A 186 -3.49 20.26 12.71
CA GLN A 186 -2.10 19.85 12.95
C GLN A 186 -2.07 18.55 13.77
N LYS A 187 -2.80 18.51 14.89
CA LYS A 187 -2.83 17.36 15.80
C LYS A 187 -3.26 16.09 15.08
N ALA A 188 -4.37 16.12 14.34
CA ALA A 188 -4.86 14.95 13.61
C ALA A 188 -3.85 14.46 12.56
N SER A 189 -3.24 15.38 11.81
CA SER A 189 -2.26 15.06 10.76
C SER A 189 -0.97 14.48 11.33
N SER A 190 -0.42 15.07 12.40
CA SER A 190 0.78 14.58 13.08
C SER A 190 0.55 13.24 13.77
N TYR A 191 -0.59 13.06 14.45
CA TYR A 191 -0.93 11.79 15.09
C TYR A 191 -1.10 10.68 14.05
N PHE A 192 -1.83 10.92 12.97
CA PHE A 192 -1.99 9.96 11.88
C PHE A 192 -0.64 9.53 11.29
N TRP A 193 0.23 10.50 10.97
CA TRP A 193 1.55 10.18 10.40
C TRP A 193 2.37 9.30 11.33
N GLU A 194 2.43 9.66 12.61
CA GLU A 194 3.19 8.92 13.64
C GLU A 194 2.68 7.48 13.75
N ARG A 195 1.36 7.30 13.88
CA ARG A 195 0.74 5.98 13.96
C ARG A 195 1.03 5.13 12.75
N VAL A 196 0.83 5.67 11.55
CA VAL A 196 1.02 4.91 10.30
C VAL A 196 2.48 4.52 10.11
N VAL A 197 3.43 5.45 10.33
CA VAL A 197 4.86 5.18 10.13
C VAL A 197 5.38 4.15 11.13
N ASN A 198 4.96 4.22 12.39
CA ASN A 198 5.54 3.38 13.44
C ASN A 198 4.82 2.03 13.63
N HIS A 199 3.52 1.95 13.34
CA HIS A 199 2.70 0.79 13.71
C HIS A 199 2.04 0.07 12.52
N HIS A 200 1.93 0.73 11.35
CA HIS A 200 1.24 0.18 10.17
C HIS A 200 2.14 0.03 8.93
N SER A 201 3.41 0.45 9.01
CA SER A 201 4.32 0.44 7.88
C SER A 201 5.23 -0.80 7.87
N PHE A 202 5.39 -1.38 6.68
CA PHE A 202 6.37 -2.42 6.40
C PHE A 202 7.78 -1.82 6.28
N ALA A 203 8.80 -2.68 6.24
CA ALA A 203 10.20 -2.29 6.23
C ALA A 203 10.57 -1.39 5.03
N ILE A 204 9.84 -1.47 3.93
CA ILE A 204 10.05 -0.60 2.76
C ILE A 204 9.46 0.82 2.91
N GLY A 205 8.74 1.12 4.00
CA GLY A 205 8.07 2.39 4.25
C GLY A 205 6.65 2.51 3.68
N GLY A 206 6.18 1.47 2.98
CA GLY A 206 4.78 1.32 2.56
C GLY A 206 3.90 0.76 3.67
N ASN A 207 2.59 0.85 3.51
CA ASN A 207 1.59 0.37 4.46
C ASN A 207 0.39 -0.26 3.73
N ALA A 208 -0.52 -0.84 4.50
CA ALA A 208 -1.71 -1.54 4.04
C ALA A 208 -1.46 -2.91 3.38
N ASP A 209 -2.46 -3.77 3.50
CA ASP A 209 -2.56 -5.09 2.88
C ASP A 209 -3.91 -5.15 2.17
N ARG A 210 -3.89 -5.45 0.86
CA ARG A 210 -5.07 -5.36 -0.01
C ARG A 210 -5.75 -3.99 0.01
N GLU A 211 -4.95 -2.92 0.11
CA GLU A 211 -5.38 -1.51 0.20
C GLU A 211 -5.96 -1.06 1.56
N TYR A 212 -6.15 -1.95 2.54
CA TYR A 212 -6.73 -1.60 3.84
C TYR A 212 -5.67 -1.57 4.95
N PHE A 213 -5.86 -0.65 5.88
CA PHE A 213 -5.18 -0.74 7.18
C PHE A 213 -5.66 -1.98 7.93
N PHE A 214 -4.76 -2.53 8.73
CA PHE A 214 -5.01 -3.66 9.62
C PHE A 214 -4.71 -3.23 11.07
N GLU A 215 -4.78 -4.16 12.03
CA GLU A 215 -4.50 -3.82 13.42
C GLU A 215 -3.05 -3.36 13.61
N PRO A 216 -2.78 -2.31 14.40
CA PRO A 216 -1.41 -1.83 14.61
C PRO A 216 -0.53 -2.94 15.17
N ASP A 217 0.75 -2.93 14.83
CA ASP A 217 1.74 -3.90 15.32
C ASP A 217 1.39 -5.36 14.96
N THR A 218 0.75 -5.59 13.81
CA THR A 218 0.49 -6.95 13.29
C THR A 218 1.11 -7.19 11.92
N ILE A 219 2.17 -6.43 11.58
CA ILE A 219 2.85 -6.43 10.27
C ILE A 219 3.10 -7.86 9.75
N SER A 220 3.61 -8.75 10.61
CA SER A 220 3.95 -10.13 10.22
C SER A 220 2.75 -10.96 9.71
N ALA A 221 1.53 -10.68 10.18
CA ALA A 221 0.32 -11.36 9.75
C ALA A 221 -0.17 -10.86 8.37
N HIS A 222 0.32 -9.70 7.94
CA HIS A 222 -0.11 -8.98 6.75
C HIS A 222 0.97 -8.92 5.66
N ILE A 223 2.03 -9.72 5.78
CA ILE A 223 2.98 -9.94 4.68
C ILE A 223 2.33 -10.90 3.68
N THR A 224 1.70 -10.34 2.65
CA THR A 224 0.94 -11.03 1.60
C THR A 224 1.44 -10.65 0.19
N GLU A 225 0.82 -11.25 -0.83
CA GLU A 225 1.01 -10.93 -2.25
C GLU A 225 0.40 -9.57 -2.66
N GLN A 226 -0.39 -8.94 -1.79
CA GLN A 226 -1.06 -7.65 -2.02
C GLN A 226 -0.67 -6.60 -0.99
N THR A 227 0.55 -6.67 -0.46
CA THR A 227 1.09 -5.64 0.43
C THR A 227 1.38 -4.35 -0.32
N CYS A 228 1.24 -3.22 0.38
CA CYS A 228 1.81 -1.94 0.00
C CYS A 228 1.35 -1.43 -1.37
N GLU A 229 0.18 -0.78 -1.43
CA GLU A 229 -0.18 0.04 -2.59
C GLU A 229 0.74 1.28 -2.66
N SER A 230 1.25 1.62 -3.84
CA SER A 230 2.21 2.72 -4.01
C SER A 230 1.59 4.11 -3.78
N CYS A 231 0.29 4.29 -4.06
CA CYS A 231 -0.42 5.54 -3.79
C CYS A 231 -0.35 5.95 -2.31
N ASN A 232 -0.41 4.98 -1.39
CA ASN A 232 -0.33 5.25 0.05
C ASN A 232 1.01 5.90 0.39
N THR A 233 2.09 5.36 -0.14
CA THR A 233 3.44 5.89 0.09
C THR A 233 3.61 7.25 -0.56
N TYR A 234 3.12 7.44 -1.79
CA TYR A 234 3.10 8.77 -2.42
C TYR A 234 2.41 9.81 -1.52
N ASN A 235 1.22 9.50 -1.01
CA ASN A 235 0.46 10.43 -0.17
C ASN A 235 1.09 10.62 1.22
N MET A 236 1.67 9.56 1.80
CA MET A 236 2.40 9.66 3.08
C MET A 236 3.65 10.53 2.94
N MET A 237 4.36 10.45 1.82
CA MET A 237 5.49 11.33 1.51
C MET A 237 5.03 12.78 1.32
N LYS A 238 3.87 13.01 0.68
CA LYS A 238 3.23 14.34 0.60
C LYS A 238 2.92 14.88 1.99
N LEU A 239 2.27 14.10 2.85
CA LEU A 239 1.97 14.47 4.24
C LEU A 239 3.25 14.77 5.04
N THR A 240 4.28 13.94 4.89
CA THR A 240 5.58 14.11 5.56
C THR A 240 6.19 15.47 5.23
N ARG A 241 6.06 15.96 3.99
CA ARG A 241 6.55 17.30 3.60
C ARG A 241 5.85 18.43 4.35
N HIS A 242 4.52 18.37 4.50
CA HIS A 242 3.78 19.36 5.28
C HIS A 242 4.28 19.39 6.73
N LEU A 243 4.31 18.23 7.39
CA LEU A 243 4.75 18.10 8.78
C LEU A 243 6.19 18.58 8.98
N TYR A 244 7.07 18.24 8.05
CA TYR A 244 8.46 18.69 8.04
C TYR A 244 8.57 20.22 7.90
N SER A 245 7.73 20.84 7.05
CA SER A 245 7.72 22.29 6.86
C SER A 245 7.38 23.07 8.13
N TRP A 246 6.58 22.49 9.03
CA TRP A 246 6.18 23.11 10.30
C TRP A 246 7.26 22.99 11.37
N SER A 247 7.94 21.85 11.43
CA SER A 247 9.02 21.58 12.38
C SER A 247 10.05 20.66 11.74
N PRO A 248 11.11 21.23 11.11
CA PRO A 248 12.19 20.44 10.53
C PRO A 248 12.83 19.53 11.59
N GLN A 249 12.71 18.22 11.37
CA GLN A 249 13.31 17.17 12.18
C GLN A 249 13.69 15.99 11.28
N ALA A 250 14.85 15.39 11.54
CA ALA A 250 15.45 14.39 10.66
C ALA A 250 14.58 13.13 10.52
N SER A 251 13.80 12.77 11.54
CA SER A 251 12.97 11.56 11.55
C SER A 251 11.92 11.52 10.44
N TYR A 252 11.37 12.67 10.04
CA TYR A 252 10.50 12.75 8.86
C TYR A 252 11.23 12.32 7.59
N PHE A 253 12.50 12.69 7.46
CA PHE A 253 13.34 12.33 6.32
C PHE A 253 14.02 10.98 6.44
N ASP A 254 14.10 10.38 7.63
CA ASP A 254 14.41 8.97 7.78
C ASP A 254 13.30 8.09 7.21
N TYR A 255 12.03 8.45 7.45
CA TYR A 255 10.89 7.84 6.79
C TYR A 255 10.88 8.14 5.28
N TYR A 256 11.05 9.41 4.89
CA TYR A 256 11.02 9.80 3.48
C TYR A 256 12.09 9.08 2.66
N GLU A 257 13.34 9.00 3.18
CA GLU A 257 14.42 8.22 2.57
C GLU A 257 14.06 6.74 2.44
N ARG A 258 13.51 6.13 3.51
CA ARG A 258 13.10 4.73 3.49
C ARG A 258 12.07 4.46 2.39
N ALA A 259 10.99 5.22 2.40
CA ALA A 259 9.86 5.10 1.46
C ALA A 259 10.29 5.40 0.01
N HIS A 260 11.05 6.47 -0.19
CA HIS A 260 11.55 6.85 -1.51
C HIS A 260 12.44 5.76 -2.10
N LEU A 261 13.46 5.33 -1.36
CA LEU A 261 14.46 4.39 -1.84
C LEU A 261 13.91 2.97 -2.02
N ASN A 262 13.08 2.50 -1.10
CA ASN A 262 12.72 1.07 -1.05
C ASN A 262 11.35 0.75 -1.63
N HIS A 263 10.45 1.74 -1.70
CA HIS A 263 9.12 1.54 -2.28
C HIS A 263 8.96 2.32 -3.59
N ILE A 264 9.19 3.64 -3.59
CA ILE A 264 8.99 4.45 -4.81
C ILE A 264 10.00 4.11 -5.90
N LEU A 265 11.29 3.95 -5.61
CA LEU A 265 12.24 3.52 -6.66
C LEU A 265 11.97 2.09 -7.15
N ALA A 266 11.43 1.22 -6.28
CA ALA A 266 11.04 -0.15 -6.64
C ALA A 266 9.77 -0.20 -7.51
N HIS A 267 8.99 0.88 -7.50
CA HIS A 267 7.65 0.95 -8.08
C HIS A 267 7.65 0.98 -9.62
N GLN A 268 8.65 1.62 -10.21
CA GLN A 268 8.78 1.75 -11.66
C GLN A 268 9.80 0.76 -12.22
N HIS A 269 9.41 0.03 -13.25
CA HIS A 269 10.34 -0.76 -14.03
C HIS A 269 11.28 0.18 -14.81
N PRO A 270 12.61 0.11 -14.62
CA PRO A 270 13.54 1.10 -15.17
C PRO A 270 13.64 1.05 -16.70
N GLU A 271 13.42 -0.12 -17.32
CA GLU A 271 13.49 -0.26 -18.78
C GLU A 271 12.18 0.08 -19.50
N THR A 272 11.03 -0.39 -19.01
CA THR A 272 9.73 -0.19 -19.67
C THR A 272 8.99 1.07 -19.21
N GLY A 273 9.39 1.63 -18.06
CA GLY A 273 8.73 2.78 -17.44
C GLY A 273 7.40 2.46 -16.76
N MET A 274 6.98 1.19 -16.74
CA MET A 274 5.69 0.73 -16.20
C MET A 274 5.70 0.62 -14.68
N PHE A 275 4.52 0.69 -14.06
CA PHE A 275 4.36 0.81 -12.62
C PHE A 275 3.69 -0.41 -12.01
N THR A 276 4.13 -0.86 -10.83
CA THR A 276 3.43 -1.89 -10.06
C THR A 276 2.30 -1.29 -9.24
N TYR A 277 1.17 -1.98 -9.10
CA TYR A 277 0.12 -1.51 -8.19
C TYR A 277 0.48 -1.82 -6.73
N MET A 278 0.56 -3.12 -6.43
CA MET A 278 0.96 -3.65 -5.14
C MET A 278 2.46 -3.91 -5.14
N MET A 279 3.11 -3.73 -4.00
CA MET A 279 4.50 -4.09 -3.79
C MET A 279 4.57 -5.33 -2.89
N PRO A 280 4.46 -6.55 -3.46
CA PRO A 280 4.42 -7.77 -2.68
C PRO A 280 5.70 -7.96 -1.87
N LEU A 281 5.54 -8.28 -0.58
CA LEU A 281 6.62 -8.59 0.37
C LEU A 281 6.62 -10.05 0.81
N MET A 282 5.58 -10.80 0.43
CA MET A 282 5.50 -12.24 0.63
C MET A 282 6.56 -12.97 -0.20
N SER A 283 7.30 -13.87 0.47
CA SER A 283 8.36 -14.65 -0.14
C SER A 283 7.90 -15.34 -1.42
N GLY A 284 8.67 -15.18 -2.49
CA GLY A 284 8.42 -15.86 -3.75
C GLY A 284 7.44 -15.14 -4.68
N THR A 285 6.79 -14.07 -4.22
CA THR A 285 5.82 -13.33 -5.04
C THR A 285 6.55 -12.36 -5.98
N ALA A 286 6.19 -12.38 -7.26
CA ALA A 286 6.72 -11.44 -8.24
C ALA A 286 5.90 -10.15 -8.28
N ARG A 287 6.55 -9.04 -8.68
CA ARG A 287 5.85 -7.80 -8.99
C ARG A 287 5.18 -7.93 -10.36
N SER A 288 3.96 -7.41 -10.49
CA SER A 288 3.31 -7.20 -11.79
C SER A 288 3.47 -5.74 -12.22
N TYR A 289 3.42 -5.45 -13.51
CA TYR A 289 3.55 -4.08 -14.00
C TYR A 289 2.34 -3.67 -14.83
N SER A 290 2.09 -2.37 -14.87
CA SER A 290 1.09 -1.77 -15.74
C SER A 290 1.44 -1.99 -17.20
N THR A 291 0.44 -1.90 -18.08
CA THR A 291 0.66 -1.76 -19.52
C THR A 291 0.66 -0.29 -19.93
N PRO A 292 1.33 0.08 -21.04
CA PRO A 292 1.43 1.49 -21.44
C PRO A 292 0.09 2.18 -21.75
N PHE A 293 -0.93 1.43 -22.19
CA PHE A 293 -2.15 2.01 -22.75
C PHE A 293 -3.46 1.47 -22.15
N ASP A 294 -3.42 0.39 -21.36
CA ASP A 294 -4.65 -0.29 -20.89
C ASP A 294 -4.75 -0.39 -19.35
N SER A 295 -3.78 0.19 -18.62
CA SER A 295 -3.74 0.19 -17.14
C SER A 295 -4.01 1.58 -16.57
N PHE A 296 -5.29 1.93 -16.36
CA PHE A 296 -5.72 3.22 -15.81
C PHE A 296 -5.90 3.20 -14.29
N TRP A 297 -4.93 2.61 -13.58
CA TRP A 297 -4.99 2.46 -12.13
C TRP A 297 -4.56 3.74 -11.41
N CYS A 298 -5.02 3.93 -10.17
CA CYS A 298 -4.55 5.02 -9.30
C CYS A 298 -3.01 5.03 -9.17
N CYS A 299 -2.38 3.87 -8.97
CA CYS A 299 -0.94 3.72 -8.81
C CYS A 299 -0.12 4.12 -10.06
N VAL A 300 -0.70 3.96 -11.25
CA VAL A 300 -0.04 4.44 -12.49
C VAL A 300 0.06 5.96 -12.47
N LEU A 301 -1.02 6.64 -12.10
CA LEU A 301 -1.07 8.11 -12.08
C LEU A 301 -0.18 8.69 -10.97
N SER A 302 -0.25 8.15 -9.75
CA SER A 302 0.68 8.54 -8.68
C SER A 302 2.14 8.18 -9.01
N GLY A 303 2.36 7.13 -9.80
CA GLY A 303 3.66 6.75 -10.33
C GLY A 303 4.25 7.84 -11.19
N ILE A 304 3.50 8.30 -12.21
CA ILE A 304 3.92 9.40 -13.08
C ILE A 304 4.31 10.63 -12.25
N GLU A 305 3.49 10.99 -11.25
CA GLU A 305 3.80 12.10 -10.36
C GLU A 305 5.06 11.85 -9.52
N SER A 306 5.20 10.68 -8.90
CA SER A 306 6.32 10.33 -8.02
C SER A 306 7.68 10.40 -8.70
N HIS A 307 7.77 9.88 -9.93
CA HIS A 307 9.03 9.79 -10.68
C HIS A 307 9.39 11.11 -11.38
N SER A 308 8.43 12.02 -11.55
CA SER A 308 8.70 13.36 -12.08
C SER A 308 9.42 14.29 -11.09
N LYS A 309 9.51 13.92 -9.80
CA LYS A 309 9.85 14.85 -8.72
C LYS A 309 10.89 14.36 -7.71
N HIS A 310 11.76 13.41 -8.07
CA HIS A 310 12.82 12.92 -7.15
C HIS A 310 13.72 14.01 -6.55
N GLY A 311 13.88 15.15 -7.22
CA GLY A 311 14.67 16.28 -6.74
C GLY A 311 13.98 17.20 -5.72
N ASP A 312 12.66 17.11 -5.55
CA ASP A 312 11.85 18.13 -4.87
C ASP A 312 11.99 18.17 -3.34
N SER A 313 12.64 17.15 -2.77
CA SER A 313 12.81 16.92 -1.33
C SER A 313 14.28 16.74 -0.93
N ILE A 314 15.23 16.93 -1.86
CA ILE A 314 16.67 16.81 -1.55
C ILE A 314 17.09 17.90 -0.55
N TYR A 315 16.59 19.11 -0.75
CA TYR A 315 16.96 20.29 0.01
C TYR A 315 15.72 20.98 0.60
N TRP A 316 15.92 21.71 1.69
CA TRP A 316 14.92 22.62 2.24
C TRP A 316 15.59 23.92 2.66
N GLU A 317 14.86 25.03 2.64
CA GLU A 317 15.36 26.32 3.13
C GLU A 317 14.50 26.87 4.26
N SER A 318 15.14 27.53 5.23
CA SER A 318 14.45 28.33 6.25
C SER A 318 15.35 29.48 6.68
N GLY A 319 15.01 30.70 6.25
CA GLY A 319 15.80 31.91 6.48
C GLY A 319 17.24 31.78 5.97
N ASP A 320 18.19 31.68 6.92
CA ASP A 320 19.62 31.56 6.65
C ASP A 320 20.12 30.09 6.65
N THR A 321 19.22 29.12 6.72
CA THR A 321 19.57 27.69 6.80
C THR A 321 19.22 26.95 5.51
N LEU A 322 20.18 26.20 4.98
CA LEU A 322 19.99 25.17 3.97
C LEU A 322 20.02 23.80 4.64
N PHE A 323 18.90 23.08 4.61
CA PHE A 323 18.80 21.68 5.02
C PHE A 323 19.17 20.77 3.85
N VAL A 324 20.02 19.79 4.12
CA VAL A 324 20.39 18.72 3.18
C VAL A 324 19.78 17.43 3.71
N ASN A 325 18.69 17.02 3.06
CA ASN A 325 17.81 15.97 3.55
C ASN A 325 18.10 14.62 2.90
N LEU A 326 18.13 14.56 1.56
CA LEU A 326 18.40 13.34 0.81
C LEU A 326 19.78 13.40 0.18
N PHE A 327 20.46 12.27 0.11
CA PHE A 327 21.81 12.17 -0.45
C PHE A 327 21.77 11.70 -1.90
N ILE A 328 21.09 12.47 -2.75
CA ILE A 328 20.91 12.16 -4.18
C ILE A 328 21.81 13.10 -5.01
N PRO A 329 22.66 12.58 -5.91
CA PRO A 329 23.53 13.41 -6.76
C PRO A 329 22.74 14.51 -7.47
N SER A 330 23.12 15.76 -7.24
CA SER A 330 22.31 16.90 -7.67
C SER A 330 23.11 18.21 -7.72
N THR A 331 22.60 19.18 -8.46
CA THR A 331 23.06 20.57 -8.41
C THR A 331 21.90 21.45 -7.93
N LEU A 332 22.17 22.26 -6.91
CA LEU A 332 21.21 23.19 -6.33
C LEU A 332 21.59 24.63 -6.70
N ASN A 333 20.65 25.37 -7.27
CA ASN A 333 20.73 26.82 -7.37
C ASN A 333 19.91 27.45 -6.23
N TRP A 334 20.59 27.87 -5.16
CA TRP A 334 19.97 28.52 -4.02
C TRP A 334 19.85 30.03 -4.24
N THR A 335 18.78 30.41 -4.94
CA THR A 335 18.53 31.79 -5.38
C THR A 335 18.54 32.80 -4.23
N ALA A 336 17.92 32.48 -3.09
CA ALA A 336 17.82 33.36 -1.92
C ALA A 336 19.21 33.80 -1.40
N LYS A 337 20.22 32.93 -1.49
CA LYS A 337 21.60 33.24 -1.10
C LYS A 337 22.53 33.50 -2.27
N LYS A 338 22.07 33.44 -3.52
CA LYS A 338 22.91 33.51 -4.73
C LYS A 338 24.09 32.54 -4.62
N ALA A 339 23.78 31.31 -4.20
CA ALA A 339 24.74 30.25 -3.95
C ALA A 339 24.38 29.02 -4.80
N GLU A 340 25.39 28.28 -5.23
CA GLU A 340 25.24 27.09 -6.04
C GLU A 340 26.00 25.94 -5.40
N PHE A 341 25.31 24.83 -5.14
CA PHE A 341 25.88 23.63 -4.54
C PHE A 341 25.84 22.47 -5.52
N GLU A 342 26.80 21.57 -5.38
CA GLU A 342 26.88 20.29 -6.08
C GLU A 342 27.01 19.20 -5.01
N LEU A 343 26.09 18.24 -5.00
CA LEU A 343 26.16 17.06 -4.15
C LEU A 343 26.72 15.89 -4.95
N LEU A 344 27.90 15.42 -4.53
CA LEU A 344 28.64 14.33 -5.15
C LEU A 344 28.63 13.14 -4.21
N THR A 345 28.07 12.02 -4.66
CA THR A 345 28.02 10.78 -3.88
C THR A 345 27.67 9.58 -4.77
N LYS A 346 27.96 8.38 -4.29
CA LYS A 346 27.39 7.12 -4.79
C LYS A 346 26.46 6.46 -3.76
N TYR A 347 25.96 7.26 -2.81
CA TYR A 347 24.94 6.83 -1.87
C TYR A 347 23.71 6.30 -2.63
N PRO A 348 23.09 5.19 -2.19
CA PRO A 348 23.32 4.45 -0.94
C PRO A 348 24.29 3.25 -1.07
N TYR A 349 25.08 3.14 -2.14
CA TYR A 349 26.07 2.06 -2.27
C TYR A 349 27.34 2.36 -1.48
N GLU A 350 27.77 3.62 -1.48
CA GLU A 350 28.88 4.15 -0.69
C GLU A 350 28.39 5.20 0.32
N GLY A 351 28.99 5.25 1.51
CA GLY A 351 28.61 6.15 2.60
C GLY A 351 29.17 7.58 2.51
N ASN A 352 29.99 7.85 1.50
CA ASN A 352 30.73 9.10 1.36
C ASN A 352 29.91 10.12 0.56
N ILE A 353 29.66 11.27 1.16
CA ILE A 353 28.81 12.33 0.63
C ILE A 353 29.61 13.64 0.66
N ALA A 354 29.70 14.34 -0.46
CA ALA A 354 30.37 15.64 -0.55
C ALA A 354 29.42 16.71 -1.10
N LEU A 355 29.10 17.69 -0.27
CA LEU A 355 28.38 18.90 -0.66
C LEU A 355 29.39 20.02 -0.93
N LYS A 356 29.60 20.33 -2.20
CA LYS A 356 30.53 21.36 -2.65
C LYS A 356 29.79 22.67 -2.93
N LEU A 357 30.24 23.76 -2.33
CA LEU A 357 29.80 25.10 -2.69
C LEU A 357 30.53 25.56 -3.96
N LYS A 358 29.91 25.37 -5.11
CA LYS A 358 30.49 25.71 -6.41
C LYS A 358 30.68 27.21 -6.58
N ARG A 359 29.66 27.99 -6.21
CA ARG A 359 29.65 29.43 -6.41
C ARG A 359 28.88 30.12 -5.29
N VAL A 360 29.39 31.25 -4.82
CA VAL A 360 28.68 32.18 -3.94
C VAL A 360 29.20 33.59 -4.21
N GLN A 361 28.31 34.57 -4.33
CA GLN A 361 28.72 35.94 -4.56
C GLN A 361 29.29 36.56 -3.28
N GLY A 362 30.63 36.63 -3.21
CA GLY A 362 31.34 37.05 -2.01
C GLY A 362 31.23 36.02 -0.88
N ALA A 363 31.96 36.25 0.20
CA ALA A 363 31.91 35.36 1.35
C ALA A 363 30.66 35.66 2.20
N LYS A 364 29.74 34.70 2.34
CA LYS A 364 28.44 34.88 3.01
C LYS A 364 28.30 34.01 4.26
N SER A 365 27.62 34.52 5.28
CA SER A 365 27.27 33.75 6.47
C SER A 365 25.91 33.08 6.27
N PHE A 366 25.85 31.77 6.48
CA PHE A 366 24.62 30.99 6.52
C PHE A 366 24.90 29.63 7.18
N THR A 367 23.84 28.90 7.51
CA THR A 367 23.91 27.58 8.12
C THR A 367 23.68 26.50 7.06
N VAL A 368 24.52 25.47 7.05
CA VAL A 368 24.25 24.21 6.34
C VAL A 368 23.89 23.18 7.40
N ALA A 369 22.65 22.70 7.37
CA ALA A 369 22.13 21.66 8.25
C ALA A 369 22.13 20.32 7.50
N VAL A 370 23.08 19.45 7.84
CA VAL A 370 23.20 18.12 7.21
C VAL A 370 22.47 17.09 8.06
N ARG A 371 21.53 16.33 7.46
CA ARG A 371 20.84 15.25 8.19
C ARG A 371 21.85 14.20 8.65
N ILE A 372 21.72 13.74 9.88
CA ILE A 372 22.39 12.53 10.39
C ILE A 372 21.32 11.46 10.55
N PRO A 373 21.26 10.47 9.64
CA PRO A 373 20.18 9.49 9.65
C PRO A 373 20.15 8.66 10.94
N ALA A 374 18.96 8.38 11.47
CA ALA A 374 18.83 7.63 12.73
C ALA A 374 19.40 6.20 12.68
N TRP A 375 19.52 5.60 11.48
CA TRP A 375 20.11 4.27 11.31
C TRP A 375 21.65 4.26 11.42
N ALA A 376 22.31 5.42 11.31
CA ALA A 376 23.77 5.51 11.31
C ALA A 376 24.32 5.42 12.75
N LYS A 377 25.11 4.38 13.05
CA LYS A 377 25.73 4.20 14.37
C LYS A 377 26.84 5.21 14.68
N SER A 378 27.51 5.68 13.64
CA SER A 378 28.56 6.69 13.71
C SER A 378 28.56 7.52 12.43
N ASN A 379 29.25 8.65 12.45
CA ASN A 379 29.45 9.49 11.28
C ASN A 379 30.76 10.27 11.40
N THR A 380 31.33 10.66 10.27
CA THR A 380 32.44 11.62 10.22
C THR A 380 32.02 12.82 9.38
N LEU A 381 31.90 13.99 10.01
CA LEU A 381 31.52 15.24 9.35
C LEU A 381 32.71 16.21 9.32
N LEU A 382 33.14 16.60 8.12
CA LEU A 382 34.27 17.50 7.92
C LEU A 382 33.85 18.71 7.08
N VAL A 383 34.55 19.84 7.27
CA VAL A 383 34.54 20.96 6.34
C VAL A 383 35.97 21.25 5.91
N ASN A 384 36.21 21.21 4.60
CA ASN A 384 37.54 21.38 4.00
C ASN A 384 38.60 20.45 4.64
N GLY A 385 38.23 19.17 4.87
CA GLY A 385 39.11 18.15 5.43
C GLY A 385 39.37 18.23 6.94
N LYS A 386 38.72 19.16 7.66
CA LYS A 386 38.85 19.29 9.12
C LYS A 386 37.52 18.97 9.81
N PRO A 387 37.52 18.38 11.03
CA PRO A 387 36.29 18.13 11.78
C PRO A 387 35.39 19.36 11.84
N ALA A 388 34.11 19.17 11.49
CA ALA A 388 33.14 20.25 11.47
C ALA A 388 32.79 20.67 12.91
N LEU A 389 32.82 21.97 13.19
CA LEU A 389 32.20 22.53 14.39
C LEU A 389 30.69 22.63 14.15
N ALA A 390 29.97 21.56 14.44
CA ALA A 390 28.53 21.46 14.22
C ALA A 390 27.76 21.41 15.55
N LYS A 391 26.61 22.08 15.61
CA LYS A 391 25.62 21.91 16.69
C LYS A 391 24.60 20.87 16.25
N MET A 392 24.36 19.85 17.08
CA MET A 392 23.28 18.90 16.82
C MET A 392 21.92 19.51 17.24
N ASP A 393 20.93 19.43 16.35
CA ASP A 393 19.55 19.80 16.66
C ASP A 393 18.57 18.92 15.85
N LYS A 394 17.65 18.24 16.54
CA LYS A 394 16.62 17.36 15.93
C LYS A 394 17.13 16.42 14.82
N GLY A 395 18.34 15.86 14.99
CA GLY A 395 18.98 14.95 14.03
C GLY A 395 19.71 15.62 12.87
N TYR A 396 19.91 16.93 12.90
CA TYR A 396 20.77 17.66 11.96
C TYR A 396 22.05 18.14 12.62
N ALA A 397 23.15 18.08 11.87
CA ALA A 397 24.40 18.74 12.20
C ALA A 397 24.42 20.13 11.56
N LEU A 398 24.24 21.18 12.37
CA LEU A 398 24.17 22.57 11.92
C LEU A 398 25.57 23.19 11.89
N ILE A 399 26.03 23.53 10.69
CA ILE A 399 27.32 24.18 10.45
C ILE A 399 27.09 25.63 10.05
N THR A 400 27.30 26.56 10.99
CA THR A 400 27.21 28.00 10.72
C THR A 400 28.60 28.59 10.52
N ARG A 401 28.85 29.15 9.33
CA ARG A 401 30.12 29.81 9.02
C ARG A 401 30.01 30.82 7.88
N LYS A 402 31.10 31.53 7.65
CA LYS A 402 31.29 32.36 6.46
C LYS A 402 31.80 31.48 5.30
N TRP A 403 30.91 31.12 4.40
CA TRP A 403 31.16 30.22 3.27
C TRP A 403 31.78 30.96 2.08
N ARG A 404 32.66 30.26 1.35
CA ARG A 404 33.31 30.73 0.12
C ARG A 404 33.24 29.65 -0.96
N SER A 405 33.29 30.08 -2.22
CA SER A 405 33.36 29.14 -3.35
C SER A 405 34.55 28.20 -3.19
N GLY A 406 34.31 26.91 -3.44
CA GLY A 406 35.28 25.84 -3.22
C GLY A 406 35.21 25.19 -1.85
N ASP A 407 34.49 25.75 -0.87
CA ASP A 407 34.24 25.07 0.40
C ASP A 407 33.47 23.75 0.17
N VAL A 408 33.84 22.72 0.93
CA VAL A 408 33.23 21.39 0.84
C VAL A 408 32.86 20.88 2.23
N VAL A 409 31.62 20.45 2.40
CA VAL A 409 31.17 19.65 3.54
C VAL A 409 31.21 18.19 3.12
N THR A 410 31.92 17.35 3.85
CA THR A 410 31.94 15.90 3.61
C THR A 410 31.36 15.17 4.80
N LEU A 411 30.47 14.21 4.51
CA LEU A 411 29.88 13.31 5.48
C LEU A 411 30.22 11.88 5.07
N ASP A 412 30.79 11.10 5.99
CA ASP A 412 30.94 9.66 5.85
C ASP A 412 29.99 8.94 6.81
N LEU A 413 29.17 8.04 6.27
CA LEU A 413 28.19 7.23 6.98
C LEU A 413 28.49 5.74 6.78
N PRO A 414 28.94 5.00 7.80
CA PRO A 414 29.08 3.55 7.72
C PRO A 414 27.74 2.86 7.44
N LEU A 415 27.66 2.14 6.33
CA LEU A 415 26.45 1.45 5.86
C LEU A 415 26.37 0.02 6.43
N ASP A 416 26.30 -0.09 7.75
CA ASP A 416 26.25 -1.36 8.46
C ASP A 416 25.01 -2.20 8.07
N LEU A 417 25.18 -3.53 8.12
CA LEU A 417 24.04 -4.45 8.14
C LEU A 417 23.33 -4.38 9.49
N ARG A 418 22.00 -4.45 9.44
CA ARG A 418 21.13 -4.50 10.62
C ARG A 418 19.86 -5.27 10.31
N PHE A 419 19.26 -5.87 11.34
CA PHE A 419 17.90 -6.39 11.26
C PHE A 419 16.92 -5.38 11.84
N GLU A 420 15.73 -5.35 11.24
CA GLU A 420 14.57 -4.64 11.75
C GLU A 420 13.45 -5.65 11.93
N ALA A 421 12.89 -5.72 13.14
CA ALA A 421 11.73 -6.58 13.42
C ALA A 421 10.48 -6.01 12.76
N ALA A 422 9.60 -6.89 12.29
CA ALA A 422 8.23 -6.54 11.97
C ALA A 422 7.56 -6.01 13.24
N ALA A 423 6.88 -4.87 13.16
CA ALA A 423 6.20 -4.32 14.34
C ALA A 423 5.23 -5.36 14.93
N GLY A 424 5.35 -5.55 16.25
CA GLY A 424 4.65 -6.56 17.06
C GLY A 424 5.10 -8.02 16.90
N ASN A 425 6.15 -8.33 16.14
CA ASN A 425 6.72 -9.67 16.07
C ASN A 425 8.25 -9.64 15.89
N ASP A 426 9.00 -9.85 16.98
CA ASP A 426 10.47 -9.84 16.98
C ASP A 426 11.11 -11.08 16.32
N LYS A 427 10.31 -12.10 16.01
CA LYS A 427 10.70 -13.32 15.30
C LYS A 427 10.59 -13.20 13.78
N VAL A 428 10.02 -12.12 13.26
CA VAL A 428 9.97 -11.83 11.82
C VAL A 428 10.81 -10.60 11.55
N VAL A 429 11.87 -10.73 10.76
CA VAL A 429 12.86 -9.68 10.55
C VAL A 429 13.11 -9.40 9.08
N ALA A 430 13.42 -8.14 8.76
CA ALA A 430 13.97 -7.72 7.47
C ALA A 430 15.45 -7.35 7.64
N LEU A 431 16.28 -7.68 6.65
CA LEU A 431 17.68 -7.27 6.61
C LEU A 431 17.80 -5.90 5.92
N LEU A 432 18.56 -4.99 6.50
CA LEU A 432 18.86 -3.68 5.92
C LEU A 432 20.37 -3.43 5.89
N ARG A 433 20.81 -2.64 4.90
CA ARG A 433 22.15 -2.05 4.82
C ARG A 433 22.01 -0.53 4.79
N GLY A 434 22.32 0.13 5.91
CA GLY A 434 21.99 1.55 6.08
C GLY A 434 20.49 1.82 5.81
N PRO A 435 20.13 2.60 4.77
CA PRO A 435 18.73 2.86 4.40
C PRO A 435 18.11 1.78 3.49
N MET A 436 18.92 0.91 2.88
CA MET A 436 18.46 -0.07 1.88
C MET A 436 17.88 -1.29 2.56
N VAL A 437 16.64 -1.61 2.23
CA VAL A 437 16.06 -2.93 2.48
C VAL A 437 16.72 -3.93 1.54
N MET A 438 17.25 -5.00 2.11
CA MET A 438 17.87 -6.10 1.40
C MET A 438 16.85 -7.22 1.25
N ALA A 439 16.83 -7.89 0.11
CA ALA A 439 15.97 -9.05 -0.13
C ALA A 439 16.79 -10.22 -0.65
N ALA A 440 16.45 -11.43 -0.20
CA ALA A 440 17.02 -12.65 -0.76
C ALA A 440 16.46 -12.87 -2.16
N ASP A 441 17.35 -13.13 -3.11
CA ASP A 441 17.01 -13.44 -4.49
C ASP A 441 16.59 -14.92 -4.61
N LEU A 442 15.33 -15.18 -4.94
CA LEU A 442 14.74 -16.53 -5.03
C LEU A 442 14.63 -17.05 -6.47
N GLY A 443 15.22 -16.34 -7.43
CA GLY A 443 15.20 -16.74 -8.84
C GLY A 443 14.40 -15.80 -9.73
N ALA A 444 14.38 -16.12 -11.03
CA ALA A 444 13.66 -15.32 -12.02
C ALA A 444 12.15 -15.39 -11.79
N ALA A 445 11.48 -14.25 -11.93
CA ALA A 445 10.04 -14.22 -12.13
C ALA A 445 9.75 -14.56 -13.60
N PRO A 446 8.73 -15.37 -13.90
CA PRO A 446 8.27 -15.57 -15.26
C PRO A 446 7.66 -14.28 -15.82
N LYS A 447 7.64 -14.16 -17.15
CA LYS A 447 6.96 -13.05 -17.84
C LYS A 447 5.44 -13.19 -17.68
N GLU A 448 4.73 -12.06 -17.74
CA GLU A 448 3.28 -11.97 -17.48
C GLU A 448 2.43 -13.02 -18.23
N ASP A 449 1.25 -13.31 -17.67
CA ASP A 449 0.22 -14.31 -18.06
C ASP A 449 0.39 -15.75 -17.53
N GLU A 450 1.58 -16.11 -17.03
CA GLU A 450 1.83 -17.38 -16.34
C GLU A 450 2.74 -17.14 -15.14
N ASP A 451 2.22 -16.64 -14.01
CA ASP A 451 2.93 -16.73 -12.72
C ASP A 451 2.56 -18.06 -12.03
N PRO A 452 3.23 -19.20 -12.34
CA PRO A 452 3.06 -20.41 -11.58
C PRO A 452 3.41 -20.11 -10.13
N GLU A 453 2.56 -20.60 -9.23
CA GLU A 453 2.77 -20.50 -7.78
C GLU A 453 4.22 -20.85 -7.41
N TYR A 454 4.86 -20.00 -6.61
CA TYR A 454 6.19 -20.29 -6.09
C TYR A 454 6.14 -21.53 -5.21
N LYS A 455 6.78 -22.62 -5.66
CA LYS A 455 6.77 -23.92 -4.98
C LYS A 455 7.86 -24.09 -3.93
N GLY A 456 8.75 -23.10 -3.76
CA GLY A 456 9.81 -23.17 -2.77
C GLY A 456 9.29 -22.83 -1.37
N ASP A 457 9.99 -23.33 -0.35
CA ASP A 457 9.69 -22.93 1.02
C ASP A 457 10.04 -21.45 1.25
N ALA A 458 9.27 -20.79 2.12
CA ALA A 458 9.63 -19.48 2.61
C ALA A 458 10.94 -19.59 3.41
N PRO A 459 11.98 -18.83 3.05
CA PRO A 459 13.27 -18.95 3.69
C PRO A 459 13.24 -18.50 5.16
N ALA A 460 14.09 -19.11 5.98
CA ALA A 460 14.30 -18.73 7.37
C ALA A 460 15.79 -18.53 7.69
N LEU A 461 16.06 -17.79 8.76
CA LEU A 461 17.40 -17.56 9.29
C LEU A 461 17.53 -18.23 10.66
N VAL A 462 18.57 -19.04 10.84
CA VAL A 462 18.78 -19.86 12.03
C VAL A 462 20.18 -19.64 12.60
N GLY A 463 20.25 -19.21 13.86
CA GLY A 463 21.52 -19.05 14.57
C GLY A 463 21.43 -18.08 15.74
N ALA A 464 22.45 -18.10 16.60
CA ALA A 464 22.54 -17.21 17.76
C ALA A 464 22.89 -15.77 17.37
N ASP A 465 23.84 -15.58 16.44
CA ASP A 465 24.19 -14.29 15.84
C ASP A 465 24.01 -14.35 14.32
N LEU A 466 22.86 -13.85 13.87
CA LEU A 466 22.50 -13.86 12.45
C LEU A 466 23.37 -12.90 11.62
N LEU A 467 23.82 -11.78 12.18
CA LEU A 467 24.61 -10.81 11.42
C LEU A 467 26.02 -11.35 11.13
N ALA A 468 26.63 -12.04 12.09
CA ALA A 468 27.92 -12.71 11.88
C ALA A 468 27.88 -13.78 10.78
N GLY A 469 26.71 -14.40 10.57
CA GLY A 469 26.48 -15.37 9.50
C GLY A 469 26.20 -14.77 8.12
N ILE A 470 26.22 -13.44 7.95
CA ILE A 470 26.03 -12.76 6.67
C ILE A 470 27.35 -12.14 6.22
N VAL A 471 27.90 -12.64 5.12
CA VAL A 471 29.21 -12.23 4.59
C VAL A 471 29.07 -11.49 3.27
N PRO A 472 29.90 -10.47 2.99
CA PRO A 472 29.86 -9.78 1.71
C PRO A 472 30.32 -10.69 0.58
N VAL A 473 29.59 -10.67 -0.54
CA VAL A 473 30.06 -11.17 -1.83
C VAL A 473 30.70 -10.00 -2.60
N SER A 474 30.00 -8.86 -2.61
CA SER A 474 30.45 -7.60 -3.20
C SER A 474 29.88 -6.45 -2.38
N ALA A 475 30.65 -5.94 -1.41
CA ALA A 475 30.16 -4.88 -0.51
C ALA A 475 29.85 -3.56 -1.23
N THR A 476 30.58 -3.27 -2.31
CA THR A 476 30.39 -2.08 -3.16
C THR A 476 29.10 -2.14 -3.97
N GLU A 477 28.64 -3.32 -4.35
CA GLU A 477 27.37 -3.54 -5.05
C GLU A 477 26.23 -3.93 -4.09
N ALA A 478 26.50 -3.88 -2.79
CA ALA A 478 25.61 -4.31 -1.73
C ALA A 478 25.11 -5.76 -1.90
N VAL A 479 25.97 -6.68 -2.36
CA VAL A 479 25.66 -8.12 -2.47
C VAL A 479 26.25 -8.88 -1.29
N TYR A 480 25.41 -9.61 -0.57
CA TYR A 480 25.76 -10.40 0.60
C TYR A 480 25.23 -11.83 0.46
N LYS A 481 25.78 -12.76 1.22
CA LYS A 481 25.25 -14.12 1.32
C LYS A 481 25.23 -14.59 2.77
N THR A 482 24.28 -15.46 3.10
CA THR A 482 24.38 -16.21 4.36
C THR A 482 25.46 -17.28 4.26
N ASN A 483 25.97 -17.70 5.41
CA ASN A 483 26.92 -18.80 5.56
C ASN A 483 26.47 -19.73 6.70
N GLY A 484 25.79 -20.82 6.34
CA GLY A 484 25.31 -21.85 7.28
C GLY A 484 24.05 -21.49 8.07
N ILE A 485 23.56 -20.25 7.98
CA ILE A 485 22.39 -19.77 8.73
C ILE A 485 21.09 -19.76 7.90
N GLY A 486 21.18 -19.87 6.57
CA GLY A 486 20.01 -19.90 5.70
C GLY A 486 19.31 -21.27 5.70
N ARG A 487 17.98 -21.27 5.56
CA ARG A 487 17.15 -22.47 5.33
C ARG A 487 16.20 -22.23 4.15
N PRO A 488 15.97 -23.21 3.25
CA PRO A 488 16.56 -24.56 3.24
C PRO A 488 18.04 -24.61 2.83
N GLY A 489 18.60 -23.49 2.36
CA GLY A 489 20.01 -23.33 2.06
C GLY A 489 20.44 -21.86 2.19
N ASP A 490 21.72 -21.59 1.92
CA ASP A 490 22.22 -20.23 1.98
C ASP A 490 21.65 -19.33 0.87
N LEU A 491 21.41 -18.07 1.22
CA LEU A 491 20.66 -17.09 0.46
C LEU A 491 21.59 -15.96 0.02
N THR A 492 21.37 -15.44 -1.19
CA THR A 492 22.05 -14.24 -1.69
C THR A 492 21.13 -13.03 -1.56
N PHE A 493 21.61 -11.98 -0.91
CA PHE A 493 20.89 -10.73 -0.67
C PHE A 493 21.37 -9.62 -1.59
N LYS A 494 20.41 -8.87 -2.15
CA LYS A 494 20.64 -7.65 -2.95
C LYS A 494 19.61 -6.57 -2.54
N PRO A 495 19.84 -5.27 -2.83
CA PRO A 495 18.85 -4.24 -2.53
C PRO A 495 17.49 -4.56 -3.17
N PHE A 496 16.42 -4.53 -2.38
CA PHE A 496 15.07 -4.90 -2.83
C PHE A 496 14.62 -4.08 -4.04
N TYR A 497 14.84 -2.77 -4.01
CA TYR A 497 14.38 -1.88 -5.08
C TYR A 497 14.99 -2.23 -6.45
N ALA A 498 16.20 -2.79 -6.47
CA ALA A 498 16.94 -3.13 -7.68
C ALA A 498 16.63 -4.53 -8.25
N GLN A 499 15.77 -5.33 -7.60
CA GLN A 499 15.41 -6.68 -8.03
C GLN A 499 14.14 -6.69 -8.87
N TYR A 500 14.25 -6.29 -10.14
CA TYR A 500 13.17 -6.34 -11.14
C TYR A 500 13.11 -7.72 -11.81
N GLU A 501 11.92 -8.22 -12.14
CA GLU A 501 11.70 -9.55 -12.72
C GLU A 501 12.31 -10.71 -11.89
N ARG A 502 12.34 -10.54 -10.56
CA ARG A 502 12.83 -11.54 -9.61
C ARG A 502 11.76 -11.89 -8.59
N ARG A 503 11.72 -13.15 -8.20
CA ARG A 503 11.10 -13.56 -6.94
C ARG A 503 12.04 -13.22 -5.80
N ASN A 504 11.51 -12.71 -4.71
CA ASN A 504 12.32 -12.26 -3.59
C ASN A 504 11.71 -12.65 -2.24
N ALA A 505 12.52 -12.63 -1.19
CA ALA A 505 12.05 -12.63 0.20
C ALA A 505 12.64 -11.42 0.92
N VAL A 506 11.75 -10.58 1.48
CA VAL A 506 12.13 -9.38 2.25
C VAL A 506 12.14 -9.68 3.75
N TYR A 507 11.15 -10.44 4.22
CA TYR A 507 11.01 -10.85 5.60
C TYR A 507 11.38 -12.31 5.81
N PHE A 508 11.94 -12.60 6.98
CA PHE A 508 12.41 -13.92 7.36
C PHE A 508 11.97 -14.23 8.78
N ASN A 509 11.50 -15.45 9.00
CA ASN A 509 11.42 -15.99 10.35
C ASN A 509 12.85 -16.20 10.87
N ARG A 510 13.13 -15.71 12.08
CA ARG A 510 14.38 -15.97 12.81
C ARG A 510 14.18 -16.98 13.92
N TYR A 511 15.08 -17.94 13.99
CA TYR A 511 15.11 -18.98 15.01
C TYR A 511 16.50 -19.08 15.63
N ASN A 512 16.58 -19.44 16.90
CA ASN A 512 17.76 -20.13 17.40
C ASN A 512 17.72 -21.63 17.03
N ASP A 513 18.80 -22.37 17.27
CA ASP A 513 18.89 -23.78 16.87
C ASP A 513 17.81 -24.67 17.53
N ALA A 514 17.45 -24.41 18.80
CA ALA A 514 16.43 -25.18 19.51
C ALA A 514 15.00 -24.88 19.01
N GLU A 515 14.72 -23.60 18.74
CA GLU A 515 13.46 -23.17 18.12
C GLU A 515 13.31 -23.79 16.74
N TRP A 516 14.38 -23.81 15.94
CA TRP A 516 14.37 -24.45 14.62
C TRP A 516 14.11 -25.96 14.70
N ALA A 517 14.75 -26.67 15.63
CA ALA A 517 14.52 -28.10 15.82
C ALA A 517 13.04 -28.40 16.15
N THR A 518 12.40 -27.54 16.96
CA THR A 518 10.97 -27.63 17.27
C THR A 518 10.10 -27.34 16.04
N ALA A 519 10.41 -26.27 15.31
CA ALA A 519 9.70 -25.92 14.08
C ALA A 519 9.78 -27.03 13.01
N GLN A 520 10.91 -27.73 12.91
CA GLN A 520 11.07 -28.88 12.01
C GLN A 520 10.20 -30.08 12.38
N VAL A 521 9.93 -30.31 13.67
CA VAL A 521 9.00 -31.36 14.10
C VAL A 521 7.59 -30.98 13.66
N ALA A 522 7.13 -29.78 14.01
CA ALA A 522 5.80 -29.29 13.63
C ALA A 522 5.59 -29.30 12.10
N PHE A 523 6.60 -28.90 11.33
CA PHE A 523 6.56 -28.96 9.87
C PHE A 523 6.40 -30.40 9.36
N ARG A 524 7.14 -31.36 9.91
CA ARG A 524 7.02 -32.79 9.52
C ARG A 524 5.66 -33.37 9.90
N GLU A 525 5.13 -33.03 11.06
CA GLU A 525 3.79 -33.44 11.49
C GLU A 525 2.71 -32.89 10.57
N GLU A 526 2.81 -31.62 10.16
CA GLU A 526 1.88 -31.02 9.22
C GLU A 526 2.00 -31.67 7.82
N GLN A 527 3.21 -31.93 7.34
CA GLN A 527 3.41 -32.67 6.08
C GLN A 527 2.81 -34.08 6.16
N ALA A 528 2.96 -34.77 7.30
CA ALA A 528 2.33 -36.07 7.52
C ALA A 528 0.80 -35.99 7.54
N ARG A 529 0.23 -34.96 8.20
CA ARG A 529 -1.22 -34.67 8.22
C ARG A 529 -1.74 -34.42 6.81
N LEU A 530 -1.07 -33.57 6.03
CA LEU A 530 -1.45 -33.25 4.65
C LEU A 530 -1.37 -34.48 3.75
N LYS A 531 -0.35 -35.34 3.93
CA LYS A 531 -0.20 -36.61 3.21
C LYS A 531 -1.33 -37.61 3.54
N ASP A 532 -1.66 -37.79 4.82
CA ASP A 532 -2.80 -38.62 5.24
C ASP A 532 -4.12 -38.08 4.65
N LEU A 533 -4.34 -36.77 4.76
CA LEU A 533 -5.55 -36.14 4.25
C LEU A 533 -5.66 -36.27 2.73
N ALA A 534 -4.55 -36.15 2.00
CA ALA A 534 -4.50 -36.40 0.56
C ALA A 534 -4.83 -37.87 0.23
N ALA A 535 -4.26 -38.82 0.99
CA ALA A 535 -4.52 -40.25 0.81
C ALA A 535 -6.00 -40.62 1.07
N ARG A 536 -6.68 -39.92 1.99
CA ARG A 536 -8.11 -40.10 2.28
C ARG A 536 -9.05 -39.28 1.41
N SER A 537 -8.52 -38.37 0.60
CA SER A 537 -9.33 -37.56 -0.31
C SER A 537 -10.02 -38.44 -1.35
N VAL A 538 -11.27 -38.13 -1.61
CA VAL A 538 -12.11 -38.69 -2.67
C VAL A 538 -12.15 -37.72 -3.83
N ASP A 539 -12.31 -36.43 -3.54
CA ASP A 539 -12.26 -35.36 -4.53
C ASP A 539 -11.78 -34.05 -3.91
N VAL A 540 -11.17 -33.18 -4.72
CA VAL A 540 -10.62 -31.89 -4.28
C VAL A 540 -10.99 -30.82 -5.29
N MET A 541 -11.68 -29.79 -4.81
CA MET A 541 -12.08 -28.63 -5.58
C MET A 541 -11.16 -27.45 -5.27
N TYR A 542 -10.49 -26.95 -6.32
CA TYR A 542 -9.65 -25.75 -6.27
C TYR A 542 -10.45 -24.55 -6.80
N LEU A 543 -11.03 -23.78 -5.89
CA LEU A 543 -11.82 -22.58 -6.22
C LEU A 543 -10.90 -21.45 -6.70
N GLY A 544 -11.37 -20.68 -7.69
CA GLY A 544 -10.60 -19.60 -8.32
C GLY A 544 -9.63 -20.05 -9.42
N GLU A 545 -9.57 -21.35 -9.73
CA GLU A 545 -8.80 -21.90 -10.84
C GLU A 545 -9.70 -22.35 -11.99
N MET A 546 -9.44 -21.81 -13.18
CA MET A 546 -10.34 -21.99 -14.33
C MET A 546 -10.57 -23.47 -14.71
N GLN A 547 -9.52 -24.29 -14.72
CA GLN A 547 -9.64 -25.69 -15.13
C GLN A 547 -10.35 -26.54 -14.07
N PRO A 548 -9.95 -26.52 -12.78
CA PRO A 548 -10.71 -27.18 -11.72
C PRO A 548 -12.18 -26.74 -11.62
N GLU A 549 -12.47 -25.43 -11.77
CA GLU A 549 -13.86 -24.93 -11.79
C GLU A 549 -14.69 -25.50 -12.94
N ARG A 550 -14.08 -25.70 -14.12
CA ARG A 550 -14.74 -26.36 -15.26
C ARG A 550 -14.94 -27.86 -15.00
N ASP A 551 -13.92 -28.54 -14.50
CA ASP A 551 -13.95 -29.98 -14.23
C ASP A 551 -15.02 -30.36 -13.19
N HIS A 552 -15.35 -29.43 -12.29
CA HIS A 552 -16.37 -29.59 -11.25
C HIS A 552 -17.71 -28.88 -11.60
N ASN A 553 -17.95 -28.51 -12.87
CA ASN A 553 -19.20 -27.87 -13.33
C ASN A 553 -19.64 -26.67 -12.47
N LEU A 554 -18.72 -25.76 -12.12
CA LEU A 554 -19.04 -24.62 -11.28
C LEU A 554 -20.19 -23.78 -11.87
N THR A 555 -21.18 -23.47 -11.04
CA THR A 555 -22.29 -22.55 -11.30
C THR A 555 -22.32 -21.44 -10.27
N THR A 556 -22.69 -20.21 -10.66
CA THR A 556 -22.71 -19.06 -9.75
C THR A 556 -23.99 -18.23 -9.88
N GLY A 557 -24.40 -17.59 -8.79
CA GLY A 557 -25.56 -16.70 -8.73
C GLY A 557 -25.32 -15.26 -9.22
N GLY A 558 -24.39 -15.03 -10.17
CA GLY A 558 -24.06 -13.70 -10.70
C GLY A 558 -23.23 -12.80 -9.77
N ASN A 559 -23.42 -12.86 -8.44
CA ASN A 559 -22.64 -12.11 -7.45
C ASN A 559 -21.59 -12.99 -6.73
N SER A 560 -20.73 -13.66 -7.50
CA SER A 560 -19.60 -14.46 -7.02
C SER A 560 -18.36 -14.24 -7.88
N PHE A 561 -17.19 -14.14 -7.25
CA PHE A 561 -15.93 -13.82 -7.91
C PHE A 561 -14.77 -14.63 -7.30
N PRO A 562 -13.76 -14.99 -8.11
CA PRO A 562 -12.54 -15.61 -7.61
C PRO A 562 -11.77 -14.60 -6.72
N VAL A 563 -11.03 -15.10 -5.75
CA VAL A 563 -10.12 -14.33 -4.90
C VAL A 563 -8.78 -15.03 -4.77
N VAL A 564 -7.75 -14.30 -4.35
CA VAL A 564 -6.46 -14.86 -3.92
C VAL A 564 -6.10 -14.24 -2.58
N TYR A 565 -5.61 -15.05 -1.65
CA TYR A 565 -5.08 -14.58 -0.38
C TYR A 565 -3.93 -15.47 0.11
N ARG A 566 -2.77 -14.88 0.39
CA ARG A 566 -1.53 -15.56 0.80
C ARG A 566 -1.19 -16.72 -0.13
N GLY A 567 -1.26 -16.45 -1.44
CA GLY A 567 -1.02 -17.41 -2.52
C GLY A 567 -2.14 -18.43 -2.75
N ARG A 568 -3.12 -18.57 -1.85
CA ARG A 568 -4.24 -19.52 -2.03
C ARG A 568 -5.37 -18.88 -2.81
N LYS A 569 -5.76 -19.51 -3.92
CA LYS A 569 -6.95 -19.15 -4.70
C LYS A 569 -8.21 -19.60 -3.98
N GLY A 570 -9.28 -18.85 -4.16
CA GLY A 570 -10.58 -19.14 -3.57
C GLY A 570 -11.72 -18.47 -4.30
N ARG A 571 -12.91 -18.55 -3.73
CA ARG A 571 -14.12 -17.89 -4.25
C ARG A 571 -14.96 -17.30 -3.13
N ASP A 572 -15.48 -16.10 -3.36
CA ASP A 572 -16.45 -15.42 -2.49
C ASP A 572 -17.79 -15.32 -3.23
N ALA A 573 -18.89 -15.28 -2.49
CA ALA A 573 -20.21 -14.92 -3.01
C ALA A 573 -20.92 -13.97 -2.05
N ARG A 574 -21.45 -12.87 -2.57
CA ARG A 574 -22.20 -11.88 -1.78
C ARG A 574 -23.69 -12.13 -1.89
N THR A 575 -24.49 -11.37 -1.14
CA THR A 575 -25.97 -11.41 -1.19
C THR A 575 -26.50 -11.46 -2.63
N MET A 576 -27.52 -12.29 -2.85
CA MET A 576 -28.08 -12.68 -4.18
C MET A 576 -27.16 -13.51 -5.08
N GLY A 577 -25.92 -13.77 -4.67
CA GLY A 577 -25.01 -14.72 -5.30
C GLY A 577 -25.08 -16.11 -4.67
N PHE A 578 -24.28 -17.02 -5.21
CA PHE A 578 -23.87 -18.30 -4.63
C PHE A 578 -22.75 -18.87 -5.50
N PHE A 579 -22.11 -19.94 -5.04
CA PHE A 579 -21.35 -20.80 -5.93
C PHE A 579 -21.62 -22.27 -5.58
N ALA A 580 -21.79 -23.09 -6.62
CA ALA A 580 -22.08 -24.51 -6.49
C ALA A 580 -21.30 -25.32 -7.51
N PHE A 581 -20.83 -26.50 -7.14
CA PHE A 581 -20.00 -27.35 -7.98
C PHE A 581 -20.21 -28.82 -7.62
N ASP A 582 -19.96 -29.70 -8.58
CA ASP A 582 -20.07 -31.14 -8.41
C ASP A 582 -18.80 -31.72 -7.78
N MET A 583 -18.94 -32.59 -6.77
CA MET A 583 -17.85 -33.38 -6.22
C MET A 583 -18.17 -34.87 -6.33
N LYS A 584 -17.17 -35.67 -6.70
CA LYS A 584 -17.25 -37.13 -6.71
C LYS A 584 -17.37 -37.66 -5.28
N VAL A 585 -18.21 -38.67 -5.11
CA VAL A 585 -18.43 -39.35 -3.80
C VAL A 585 -18.06 -40.83 -3.84
N THR A 586 -17.46 -41.27 -4.95
CA THR A 586 -16.93 -42.62 -5.13
C THR A 586 -15.42 -42.59 -5.22
N LYS A 587 -14.76 -43.59 -4.62
CA LYS A 587 -13.31 -43.81 -4.73
C LYS A 587 -13.06 -45.15 -5.39
N ASP A 588 -12.19 -45.18 -6.40
CA ASP A 588 -11.90 -46.38 -7.20
C ASP A 588 -13.16 -47.08 -7.76
N GLY A 589 -14.17 -46.28 -8.14
CA GLY A 589 -15.44 -46.75 -8.69
C GLY A 589 -16.41 -47.38 -7.68
N LYS A 590 -16.13 -47.29 -6.37
CA LYS A 590 -16.98 -47.81 -5.29
C LYS A 590 -17.47 -46.69 -4.37
N ASP A 591 -18.55 -46.96 -3.64
CA ASP A 591 -19.03 -46.08 -2.56
C ASP A 591 -17.89 -45.83 -1.57
N ALA A 592 -17.55 -44.55 -1.36
CA ALA A 592 -16.48 -44.15 -0.46
C ALA A 592 -16.87 -44.20 1.03
N GLY A 593 -18.14 -44.52 1.34
CA GLY A 593 -18.66 -44.62 2.70
C GLY A 593 -19.02 -43.26 3.31
N PRO A 594 -18.97 -43.11 4.64
CA PRO A 594 -19.17 -41.82 5.31
C PRO A 594 -18.09 -40.80 4.91
N LEU A 595 -18.52 -39.62 4.48
CA LEU A 595 -17.66 -38.56 3.95
C LEU A 595 -17.74 -37.31 4.81
N VAL A 596 -16.65 -36.57 4.83
CA VAL A 596 -16.54 -35.25 5.43
C VAL A 596 -16.21 -34.26 4.32
N LEU A 597 -17.01 -33.19 4.22
CA LEU A 597 -16.64 -32.01 3.47
C LEU A 597 -15.75 -31.14 4.37
N GLN A 598 -14.56 -30.81 3.93
CA GLN A 598 -13.75 -29.79 4.57
C GLN A 598 -13.69 -28.57 3.66
N ALA A 599 -13.89 -27.40 4.26
CA ALA A 599 -13.67 -26.11 3.62
C ALA A 599 -12.62 -25.33 4.40
N THR A 600 -11.68 -24.72 3.67
CA THR A 600 -10.62 -23.89 4.24
C THR A 600 -11.01 -22.41 4.14
N TYR A 601 -10.91 -21.69 5.25
CA TYR A 601 -11.15 -20.25 5.33
C TYR A 601 -9.96 -19.53 5.94
N TRP A 602 -9.91 -18.22 5.77
CA TRP A 602 -9.00 -17.37 6.53
C TRP A 602 -9.62 -17.01 7.87
N GLY A 603 -8.91 -17.26 8.97
CA GLY A 603 -9.48 -17.18 10.32
C GLY A 603 -9.77 -15.77 10.81
N SER A 604 -9.27 -14.72 10.13
CA SER A 604 -9.66 -13.32 10.37
C SER A 604 -10.92 -12.89 9.61
N GLU A 605 -11.52 -13.73 8.75
CA GLU A 605 -12.77 -13.37 8.09
C GLU A 605 -13.88 -13.13 9.12
N PHE A 606 -14.50 -11.96 9.04
CA PHE A 606 -15.53 -11.51 9.96
C PHE A 606 -16.81 -11.17 9.23
N ASN A 607 -17.93 -11.18 9.95
CA ASN A 607 -19.25 -10.82 9.45
C ASN A 607 -19.72 -11.64 8.22
N ARG A 608 -19.30 -12.91 8.13
CA ARG A 608 -19.76 -13.86 7.09
C ARG A 608 -20.78 -14.82 7.68
N SER A 609 -21.83 -15.13 6.93
CA SER A 609 -22.81 -16.15 7.32
C SER A 609 -23.49 -16.76 6.10
N PHE A 610 -23.50 -18.08 6.03
CA PHE A 610 -23.95 -18.83 4.86
C PHE A 610 -24.32 -20.27 5.21
N THR A 611 -25.13 -20.90 4.35
CA THR A 611 -25.40 -22.34 4.39
C THR A 611 -24.46 -23.09 3.46
N ILE A 612 -24.19 -24.34 3.85
CA ILE A 612 -23.54 -25.33 2.99
C ILE A 612 -24.56 -26.42 2.70
N GLU A 613 -24.80 -26.68 1.42
CA GLU A 613 -25.83 -27.58 0.93
C GLU A 613 -25.21 -28.71 0.10
N ILE A 614 -25.75 -29.93 0.22
CA ILE A 614 -25.47 -31.09 -0.63
C ILE A 614 -26.76 -31.47 -1.35
N ASP A 615 -26.76 -31.36 -2.69
CA ASP A 615 -27.95 -31.55 -3.54
C ASP A 615 -29.19 -30.78 -3.03
N GLY A 616 -28.98 -29.55 -2.58
CA GLY A 616 -30.03 -28.66 -2.02
C GLY A 616 -30.44 -28.96 -0.57
N THR A 617 -29.87 -30.00 0.06
CA THR A 617 -30.09 -30.28 1.49
C THR A 617 -29.03 -29.56 2.32
N VAL A 618 -29.44 -28.66 3.23
CA VAL A 618 -28.53 -27.96 4.14
C VAL A 618 -27.87 -28.96 5.09
N ILE A 619 -26.54 -29.00 5.10
CA ILE A 619 -25.74 -29.83 6.03
C ILE A 619 -25.06 -29.01 7.12
N ALA A 620 -24.88 -27.69 6.91
CA ALA A 620 -24.25 -26.82 7.88
C ALA A 620 -24.67 -25.35 7.71
N HIS A 621 -24.62 -24.61 8.82
CA HIS A 621 -24.64 -23.15 8.87
C HIS A 621 -23.28 -22.68 9.36
N GLU A 622 -22.52 -21.97 8.52
CA GLU A 622 -21.21 -21.44 8.91
C GLU A 622 -21.32 -19.95 9.25
N ARG A 623 -20.57 -19.54 10.27
CA ARG A 623 -20.40 -18.14 10.64
C ARG A 623 -18.91 -17.85 10.87
N LEU A 624 -18.34 -17.00 10.03
CA LEU A 624 -16.97 -16.51 10.20
C LEU A 624 -17.03 -15.18 10.95
N SER A 625 -16.45 -15.17 12.14
CA SER A 625 -16.49 -14.05 13.09
C SER A 625 -15.09 -13.61 13.54
N GLY A 626 -14.05 -13.95 12.78
CA GLY A 626 -12.66 -13.70 13.18
C GLY A 626 -12.19 -14.63 14.30
N ARG A 627 -12.60 -15.90 14.30
CA ARG A 627 -12.37 -16.82 15.45
C ARG A 627 -10.93 -17.31 15.61
N GLN A 628 -10.10 -17.22 14.57
CA GLN A 628 -8.68 -17.57 14.64
C GLN A 628 -7.85 -16.61 13.77
N PRO A 629 -7.72 -15.34 14.18
CA PRO A 629 -7.08 -14.31 13.37
C PRO A 629 -5.63 -14.67 13.02
N GLY A 630 -5.23 -14.45 11.77
CA GLY A 630 -3.85 -14.66 11.31
C GLY A 630 -3.50 -16.08 10.84
N ASP A 631 -4.44 -17.02 10.93
CA ASP A 631 -4.24 -18.42 10.53
C ASP A 631 -5.28 -18.93 9.53
N TRP A 632 -4.90 -19.98 8.80
CA TRP A 632 -5.82 -20.78 8.00
C TRP A 632 -6.64 -21.70 8.90
N ILE A 633 -7.95 -21.78 8.65
CA ILE A 633 -8.85 -22.66 9.38
C ILE A 633 -9.45 -23.71 8.43
N ASP A 634 -9.25 -24.98 8.77
CA ASP A 634 -9.90 -26.11 8.10
C ASP A 634 -11.14 -26.51 8.91
N VAL A 635 -12.34 -26.31 8.35
CA VAL A 635 -13.60 -26.65 9.04
C VAL A 635 -14.19 -27.89 8.40
N SER A 636 -14.53 -28.87 9.24
CA SER A 636 -15.04 -30.16 8.81
C SER A 636 -16.55 -30.25 9.02
N TYR A 637 -17.28 -30.61 7.97
CA TYR A 637 -18.72 -30.79 7.93
C TYR A 637 -19.04 -32.25 7.58
N PRO A 638 -19.48 -33.07 8.56
CA PRO A 638 -19.89 -34.44 8.28
C PRO A 638 -21.06 -34.47 7.29
N ILE A 639 -20.96 -35.29 6.25
CA ILE A 639 -22.05 -35.49 5.29
C ILE A 639 -22.83 -36.73 5.71
N PRO A 640 -24.14 -36.63 5.99
CA PRO A 640 -24.98 -37.79 6.21
C PRO A 640 -24.88 -38.78 5.03
N HIS A 641 -24.53 -40.05 5.29
CA HIS A 641 -24.23 -41.03 4.22
C HIS A 641 -25.42 -41.27 3.28
N ASN A 642 -26.66 -41.10 3.75
CA ASN A 642 -27.85 -41.17 2.90
C ASN A 642 -27.88 -40.11 1.78
N LEU A 643 -27.14 -39.00 1.91
CA LEU A 643 -27.02 -37.99 0.85
C LEU A 643 -26.05 -38.39 -0.26
N THR A 644 -25.12 -39.31 -0.01
CA THR A 644 -24.08 -39.72 -0.97
C THR A 644 -24.23 -41.17 -1.44
N LYS A 645 -24.92 -42.02 -0.67
CA LYS A 645 -25.11 -43.44 -0.96
C LYS A 645 -25.76 -43.67 -2.33
N GLY A 646 -25.12 -44.50 -3.15
CA GLY A 646 -25.59 -44.88 -4.48
C GLY A 646 -25.41 -43.80 -5.57
N LYS A 647 -24.74 -42.68 -5.24
CA LYS A 647 -24.41 -41.63 -6.21
C LYS A 647 -22.95 -41.72 -6.62
N SER A 648 -22.63 -41.25 -7.82
CA SER A 648 -21.25 -41.07 -8.28
C SER A 648 -20.69 -39.67 -7.98
N LYS A 649 -21.58 -38.67 -7.91
CA LYS A 649 -21.29 -37.27 -7.56
C LYS A 649 -22.46 -36.63 -6.80
N VAL A 650 -22.18 -35.52 -6.13
CA VAL A 650 -23.17 -34.63 -5.50
C VAL A 650 -22.80 -33.17 -5.79
N THR A 651 -23.78 -32.28 -5.82
CA THR A 651 -23.55 -30.84 -5.94
C THR A 651 -23.38 -30.23 -4.55
N VAL A 652 -22.24 -29.62 -4.30
CA VAL A 652 -21.94 -28.83 -3.09
C VAL A 652 -22.24 -27.37 -3.41
N LYS A 653 -23.01 -26.69 -2.55
CA LYS A 653 -23.35 -25.27 -2.73
C LYS A 653 -23.08 -24.47 -1.46
N PHE A 654 -22.44 -23.32 -1.65
CA PHE A 654 -22.25 -22.30 -0.61
C PHE A 654 -23.18 -21.13 -0.91
N ASN A 655 -24.07 -20.83 0.03
CA ASN A 655 -25.18 -19.91 -0.19
C ASN A 655 -25.24 -18.84 0.91
N PRO A 656 -24.96 -17.56 0.60
CA PRO A 656 -24.92 -16.49 1.59
C PRO A 656 -26.31 -16.20 2.16
N GLN A 657 -26.36 -15.87 3.46
CA GLN A 657 -27.55 -15.23 4.03
C GLN A 657 -27.72 -13.83 3.45
N GLU A 658 -28.95 -13.34 3.39
CA GLU A 658 -29.25 -11.95 2.99
C GLU A 658 -28.44 -10.92 3.82
N GLY A 659 -27.81 -9.97 3.13
CA GLY A 659 -26.93 -8.96 3.73
C GLY A 659 -25.55 -9.48 4.16
N LYS A 660 -25.22 -10.74 3.88
CA LYS A 660 -23.93 -11.39 4.21
C LYS A 660 -23.27 -11.95 2.94
N SER A 661 -22.10 -12.56 3.15
CA SER A 661 -21.32 -13.25 2.12
C SER A 661 -20.96 -14.67 2.54
N ALA A 662 -20.76 -15.53 1.55
CA ALA A 662 -20.30 -16.90 1.65
C ALA A 662 -18.83 -16.99 1.22
N GLY A 663 -17.96 -17.22 2.19
CA GLY A 663 -16.51 -17.20 1.99
C GLY A 663 -15.83 -15.85 2.32
N PRO A 664 -14.59 -15.65 1.83
CA PRO A 664 -13.98 -16.48 0.80
C PRO A 664 -13.64 -17.90 1.26
N VAL A 665 -13.82 -18.87 0.35
CA VAL A 665 -13.49 -20.28 0.56
C VAL A 665 -12.29 -20.61 -0.32
N PHE A 666 -11.18 -21.03 0.30
CA PHE A 666 -9.86 -21.15 -0.32
C PHE A 666 -9.46 -22.59 -0.65
N GLY A 667 -10.33 -23.54 -0.31
CA GLY A 667 -10.12 -24.94 -0.61
C GLY A 667 -11.34 -25.73 -0.18
N VAL A 668 -11.77 -26.67 -1.01
CA VAL A 668 -12.83 -27.61 -0.65
C VAL A 668 -12.39 -29.02 -0.97
N ARG A 669 -12.55 -29.92 0.00
CA ARG A 669 -12.12 -31.31 -0.10
C ARG A 669 -13.19 -32.23 0.46
N LEU A 670 -13.35 -33.36 -0.19
CA LEU A 670 -14.18 -34.45 0.30
C LEU A 670 -13.29 -35.63 0.65
N PHE A 671 -13.35 -36.13 1.87
CA PHE A 671 -12.47 -37.23 2.32
C PHE A 671 -13.20 -38.24 3.23
N THR A 672 -12.64 -39.45 3.31
CA THR A 672 -13.18 -40.54 4.12
C THR A 672 -12.79 -40.42 5.60
N THR A 673 -13.68 -40.80 6.51
CA THR A 673 -13.42 -40.77 7.97
C THR A 673 -12.46 -41.86 8.45
N ALA A 674 -12.31 -42.97 7.71
CA ALA A 674 -11.39 -44.04 8.05
C ALA A 674 -9.93 -43.64 7.73
N ALA A 675 -9.02 -43.84 8.69
CA ALA A 675 -7.58 -43.58 8.53
C ALA A 675 -7.00 -44.30 7.31
N ALA A 676 -6.05 -43.68 6.59
CA ALA A 676 -5.37 -44.37 5.51
C ALA A 676 -4.64 -45.60 6.06
N LYS A 677 -4.81 -46.77 5.43
CA LYS A 677 -4.00 -47.94 5.79
C LYS A 677 -2.53 -47.60 5.52
N ALA A 678 -1.69 -47.71 6.54
CA ALA A 678 -0.24 -47.57 6.37
C ALA A 678 0.23 -48.60 5.33
N VAL A 679 0.87 -48.10 4.26
CA VAL A 679 1.53 -48.93 3.23
C VAL A 679 2.97 -49.13 3.65
#